data_AF-A0A846CF90-F1
#
_entry.id   AF-A0A846CF90-F1
#
_cell.length_a   1.000
_cell.length_b   1.000
_cell.length_c   1.000
_cell.angle_alpha   90.00
_cell.angle_beta   90.00
_cell.angle_gamma   90.00
#
_symmetry.space_group_name_H-M   'P 1'
#
loop_
_entity.id
_entity.type
_entity.pdbx_description
1 polymer ?
#
loop_
_entity_poly.entity_id
_entity_poly.type
_entity_poly.pdbx_seq_one_letter_code
_entity_poly.pdbx_strand_id
1 'polypeptide(L)'
;MIVKVTGIEPIGETQADISFNPERLQPLLETANTRAIYGNLADLIDFSSVPTYADLANPEVIELIGAYADGLGPWKNSFLLRDDIETPVDGDGDGNAEITTQLTGEVLPLIDWAHDAGLQVHPYTLRDEERFLTLNPDGTPQTPGEEFEQLIEIGADGFFTDFPATGSIVVEQFIDEPNIRTSRGYEGMAFSPDRETFYPLLEGAVEGDPDNALRIYEFDPASSSFEEDLVGFYPTDVAGHAIGDFTPINETEFLVIERDGRQGDEAEFKKIFKIDISEVDDEGFVAKEEVVDLLDIDDPDDLNGDGDTSFDFPFFTIENVLVIDEDTILVANDNNYPFSMGRPPEIDNNEIIQIELDEPLDLAPGIGVPIPTVSIEVEPDTVSENGDEYSLTFNLNVPAPEGGLRVVWSETDSDNALGDIDFPPELTNASNLESLDPVGDELGRSAITIDEGATTATVTWTTLFDGEEEGSETTTIELETGDGYIVDAENQVDQIVIEDTDPSEDRLITGTPEAEALSGDTGNDTIVGLNGADTLAGSAGDDSIIGSRGSDFLFGQDGNDTLQGRQDNDRLLGGDGHDVLNGGQGRDRINGGAGDDTLTGGASIDIFIFNSNEEFDSDDFGVDTINDFQPDLRPDEDGNQGDRILLDRSTFTELESSAGIGFSVNSDFAIVTDDDDVDSSSAFIVYSEESGGIFYNVDGESTQFAILDGAPTITEDNFQIR
;
A
#
# COMPACT_ATOMS: atom_id res chain seq x y z
N MET A 1 -19.85 32.63 -18.60
CA MET A 1 -19.93 33.78 -17.66
C MET A 1 -21.24 34.54 -17.96
N ILE A 2 -22.20 34.60 -17.03
CA ILE A 2 -23.55 35.15 -17.28
C ILE A 2 -23.57 36.67 -17.07
N VAL A 3 -24.05 37.43 -18.05
CA VAL A 3 -24.65 38.77 -17.83
C VAL A 3 -25.98 38.85 -18.57
N LYS A 4 -27.05 39.06 -17.81
CA LYS A 4 -28.42 39.23 -18.28
C LYS A 4 -28.61 40.66 -18.81
N VAL A 5 -28.99 40.82 -20.08
CA VAL A 5 -29.53 42.10 -20.60
C VAL A 5 -30.91 41.82 -21.19
N THR A 6 -31.94 42.34 -20.54
CA THR A 6 -33.32 42.28 -20.99
C THR A 6 -33.64 43.47 -21.89
N GLY A 7 -34.09 43.17 -23.10
CA GLY A 7 -34.94 44.03 -23.94
C GLY A 7 -34.21 44.96 -24.90
N ILE A 8 -34.40 44.74 -26.21
CA ILE A 8 -34.56 45.73 -27.29
C ILE A 8 -35.17 44.97 -28.49
N GLU A 9 -36.24 45.53 -29.08
CA GLU A 9 -36.91 45.08 -30.32
C GLU A 9 -36.04 45.36 -31.57
N PRO A 10 -36.22 44.62 -32.68
CA PRO A 10 -35.36 44.71 -33.85
C PRO A 10 -35.63 45.98 -34.65
N ILE A 11 -34.57 46.68 -35.08
CA ILE A 11 -34.67 47.74 -36.09
C ILE A 11 -33.82 47.31 -37.28
N GLY A 12 -34.48 47.25 -38.43
CA GLY A 12 -34.04 46.54 -39.63
C GLY A 12 -32.82 47.08 -40.36
N GLU A 13 -32.44 46.28 -41.36
CA GLU A 13 -31.52 46.48 -42.47
C GLU A 13 -30.92 47.90 -42.58
N THR A 14 -29.65 48.03 -42.18
CA THR A 14 -28.72 48.93 -42.87
C THR A 14 -27.31 48.36 -42.76
N GLN A 15 -26.69 48.10 -43.91
CA GLN A 15 -25.25 47.84 -44.04
C GLN A 15 -24.50 49.04 -43.42
N ALA A 16 -23.76 48.82 -42.34
CA ALA A 16 -22.91 49.85 -41.76
C ALA A 16 -21.64 50.00 -42.61
N ASP A 17 -21.41 51.19 -43.17
CA ASP A 17 -20.12 51.57 -43.76
C ASP A 17 -19.08 51.64 -42.63
N ILE A 18 -18.19 50.64 -42.55
CA ILE A 18 -17.06 50.61 -41.62
C ILE A 18 -15.84 51.24 -42.31
N SER A 19 -15.17 52.20 -41.67
CA SER A 19 -13.89 52.74 -42.17
C SER A 19 -12.77 52.54 -41.16
N PHE A 20 -11.70 51.86 -41.57
CA PHE A 20 -10.54 51.55 -40.75
C PHE A 20 -9.56 52.73 -40.64
N ASN A 21 -9.08 53.05 -39.43
CA ASN A 21 -8.06 54.08 -39.22
C ASN A 21 -6.70 53.47 -38.80
N PRO A 22 -5.78 53.23 -39.75
CA PRO A 22 -4.51 52.56 -39.49
C PRO A 22 -3.54 53.36 -38.60
N GLU A 23 -3.73 54.67 -38.40
CA GLU A 23 -2.86 55.47 -37.53
C GLU A 23 -3.03 55.16 -36.03
N ARG A 24 -4.09 54.42 -35.64
CA ARG A 24 -4.35 54.03 -34.24
C ARG A 24 -3.76 52.67 -33.85
N LEU A 25 -3.25 51.88 -34.80
CA LEU A 25 -2.73 50.53 -34.55
C LEU A 25 -1.36 50.53 -33.84
N GLN A 26 -0.49 51.47 -34.23
CA GLN A 26 0.92 51.46 -33.82
C GLN A 26 1.15 51.61 -32.30
N PRO A 27 0.41 52.47 -31.57
CA PRO A 27 0.61 52.62 -30.12
C PRO A 27 0.16 51.42 -29.30
N LEU A 28 -0.80 50.61 -29.79
CA LEU A 28 -1.36 49.46 -29.07
C LEU A 28 -0.45 48.22 -29.12
N LEU A 29 0.27 48.04 -30.24
CA LEU A 29 1.26 46.97 -30.42
C LEU A 29 2.54 47.21 -29.60
N GLU A 30 2.90 48.48 -29.32
CA GLU A 30 4.12 48.83 -28.57
C GLU A 30 3.97 48.66 -27.05
N THR A 31 2.75 48.60 -26.51
CA THR A 31 2.48 48.32 -25.09
C THR A 31 2.10 46.85 -24.88
N ALA A 32 3.03 45.95 -25.20
CA ALA A 32 2.89 44.52 -24.94
C ALA A 32 2.88 44.23 -23.42
N ASN A 33 1.69 44.31 -22.80
CA ASN A 33 1.33 43.56 -21.58
C ASN A 33 -0.18 43.65 -21.21
N THR A 34 -1.05 43.94 -22.17
CA THR A 34 -2.50 43.97 -21.92
C THR A 34 -3.21 42.99 -22.84
N ARG A 35 -3.63 41.86 -22.26
CA ARG A 35 -4.75 41.06 -22.77
C ARG A 35 -5.90 42.02 -23.08
N ALA A 36 -6.21 42.23 -24.35
CA ALA A 36 -7.27 43.14 -24.74
C ALA A 36 -8.62 42.53 -24.32
N ILE A 37 -9.17 43.03 -23.21
CA ILE A 37 -10.58 42.85 -22.88
C ILE A 37 -11.38 43.72 -23.84
N TYR A 38 -12.44 43.15 -24.40
CA TYR A 38 -13.46 43.63 -25.36
C TYR A 38 -13.68 45.16 -25.50
N GLY A 39 -13.47 45.95 -24.44
CA GLY A 39 -13.62 47.40 -24.45
C GLY A 39 -12.62 48.16 -25.34
N ASN A 40 -11.43 47.62 -25.61
CA ASN A 40 -10.40 48.33 -26.40
C ASN A 40 -10.54 48.15 -27.92
N LEU A 41 -11.24 47.10 -28.39
CA LEU A 41 -11.40 46.83 -29.84
C LEU A 41 -12.45 47.77 -30.47
N ALA A 42 -13.47 48.14 -29.70
CA ALA A 42 -14.51 49.09 -30.11
C ALA A 42 -13.96 50.50 -30.42
N ASP A 43 -12.77 50.85 -29.92
CA ASP A 43 -12.12 52.14 -30.18
C ASP A 43 -11.33 52.18 -31.52
N LEU A 44 -11.10 51.03 -32.15
CA LEU A 44 -10.43 50.89 -33.46
C LEU A 44 -11.39 50.88 -34.66
N ILE A 45 -12.67 50.62 -34.42
CA ILE A 45 -13.68 50.43 -35.46
C ILE A 45 -14.76 51.52 -35.28
N ASP A 46 -14.94 52.36 -36.31
CA ASP A 46 -15.95 53.42 -36.28
C ASP A 46 -17.32 52.80 -36.60
N PHE A 47 -18.01 52.29 -35.60
CA PHE A 47 -19.37 51.75 -35.76
C PHE A 47 -20.37 52.90 -35.89
N SER A 48 -21.19 52.90 -36.95
CA SER A 48 -22.24 53.90 -37.15
C SER A 48 -23.39 53.81 -36.12
N SER A 49 -23.39 52.79 -35.27
CA SER A 49 -24.38 52.48 -34.23
C SER A 49 -23.73 51.74 -33.03
N VAL A 50 -24.49 51.51 -31.96
CA VAL A 50 -24.02 50.70 -30.82
C VAL A 50 -23.70 49.28 -31.31
N PRO A 51 -22.45 48.79 -31.20
CA PRO A 51 -22.07 47.51 -31.77
C PRO A 51 -22.75 46.34 -31.04
N THR A 52 -23.15 45.34 -31.81
CA THR A 52 -23.64 44.04 -31.37
C THR A 52 -22.59 42.96 -31.63
N TYR A 53 -22.72 41.78 -31.02
CA TYR A 53 -21.81 40.65 -31.29
C TYR A 53 -21.85 40.19 -32.75
N ALA A 54 -22.95 40.44 -33.48
CA ALA A 54 -23.06 40.13 -34.91
C ALA A 54 -22.14 41.00 -35.77
N ASP A 55 -21.80 42.21 -35.32
CA ASP A 55 -20.90 43.13 -36.05
C ASP A 55 -19.43 42.67 -36.01
N LEU A 56 -19.11 41.64 -35.22
CA LEU A 56 -17.79 41.01 -35.18
C LEU A 56 -17.59 39.94 -36.25
N ALA A 57 -18.66 39.47 -36.91
CA ALA A 57 -18.60 38.56 -38.04
C ALA A 57 -18.18 39.34 -39.31
N ASN A 58 -16.96 39.87 -39.30
CA ASN A 58 -16.38 40.66 -40.39
C ASN A 58 -14.91 40.26 -40.60
N PRO A 59 -14.49 40.02 -41.85
CA PRO A 59 -13.14 39.52 -42.15
C PRO A 59 -12.02 40.43 -41.62
N GLU A 60 -12.18 41.76 -41.67
CA GLU A 60 -11.16 42.72 -41.20
C GLU A 60 -11.03 42.69 -39.66
N VAL A 61 -12.12 42.39 -38.96
CA VAL A 61 -12.13 42.26 -37.50
C VAL A 61 -11.52 40.93 -37.07
N ILE A 62 -11.83 39.86 -37.79
CA ILE A 62 -11.27 38.52 -37.53
C ILE A 62 -9.76 38.49 -37.81
N GLU A 63 -9.28 39.14 -38.88
CA GLU A 63 -7.83 39.28 -39.15
C GLU A 63 -7.12 40.02 -38.00
N LEU A 64 -7.73 41.06 -37.43
CA LEU A 64 -7.19 41.75 -36.26
C LEU A 64 -7.15 40.86 -35.01
N ILE A 65 -8.16 40.03 -34.79
CA ILE A 65 -8.19 39.06 -33.69
C ILE A 65 -7.06 38.03 -33.84
N GLY A 66 -6.82 37.55 -35.07
CA GLY A 66 -5.72 36.64 -35.41
C GLY A 66 -4.33 37.19 -35.06
N ALA A 67 -4.18 38.51 -34.97
CA ALA A 67 -2.91 39.11 -34.55
C ALA A 67 -2.57 38.91 -33.06
N TYR A 68 -3.53 38.50 -32.22
CA TYR A 68 -3.31 38.39 -30.76
C TYR A 68 -3.99 37.20 -30.07
N ALA A 69 -4.82 36.42 -30.76
CA ALA A 69 -5.49 35.24 -30.24
C ALA A 69 -5.15 34.00 -31.06
N ASP A 70 -5.27 32.82 -30.46
CA ASP A 70 -5.08 31.52 -31.13
C ASP A 70 -6.42 30.85 -31.51
N GLY A 71 -7.54 31.40 -31.03
CA GLY A 71 -8.87 30.88 -31.34
C GLY A 71 -10.01 31.84 -31.03
N LEU A 72 -11.16 31.52 -31.60
CA LEU A 72 -12.43 32.24 -31.50
C LEU A 72 -13.48 31.32 -30.88
N GLY A 73 -14.15 31.78 -29.82
CA GLY A 73 -15.31 31.09 -29.27
C GLY A 73 -16.58 31.88 -29.55
N PRO A 74 -17.21 31.76 -30.74
CA PRO A 74 -18.42 32.51 -31.06
C PRO A 74 -19.67 31.83 -30.49
N TRP A 75 -20.73 32.61 -30.26
CA TRP A 75 -22.06 32.01 -30.07
C TRP A 75 -22.53 31.42 -31.41
N LYS A 76 -22.98 30.16 -31.45
CA LYS A 76 -23.34 29.45 -32.70
C LYS A 76 -24.34 30.19 -33.59
N ASN A 77 -25.28 30.92 -32.97
CA ASN A 77 -26.30 31.70 -33.67
C ASN A 77 -25.76 33.00 -34.32
N SER A 78 -24.48 33.34 -34.12
CA SER A 78 -23.87 34.52 -34.75
C SER A 78 -23.49 34.30 -36.20
N PHE A 79 -23.40 33.04 -36.65
CA PHE A 79 -23.07 32.67 -38.03
C PHE A 79 -24.02 31.62 -38.63
N LEU A 80 -24.74 30.85 -37.80
CA LEU A 80 -25.89 30.04 -38.24
C LEU A 80 -27.18 30.86 -38.14
N LEU A 81 -27.59 31.48 -39.25
CA LEU A 81 -28.70 32.41 -39.28
C LEU A 81 -30.05 31.71 -39.14
N ARG A 82 -30.91 32.25 -38.29
CA ARG A 82 -32.23 31.71 -37.95
C ARG A 82 -33.27 32.81 -37.82
N ASP A 83 -34.50 32.47 -38.15
CA ASP A 83 -35.68 33.33 -38.00
C ASP A 83 -36.58 32.83 -36.85
N ASP A 84 -37.28 33.75 -36.20
CA ASP A 84 -38.34 33.41 -35.25
C ASP A 84 -39.55 32.80 -35.99
N ILE A 85 -40.14 31.75 -35.42
CA ILE A 85 -41.37 31.15 -35.94
C ILE A 85 -42.59 31.60 -35.12
N GLU A 86 -43.73 31.84 -35.79
CA GLU A 86 -44.94 32.35 -35.12
C GLU A 86 -45.59 31.33 -34.17
N THR A 87 -45.42 30.02 -34.46
CA THR A 87 -46.02 28.93 -33.68
C THR A 87 -44.90 27.98 -33.24
N PRO A 88 -44.66 27.84 -31.92
CA PRO A 88 -43.68 26.88 -31.42
C PRO A 88 -43.97 25.45 -31.89
N VAL A 89 -42.91 24.66 -32.07
CA VAL A 89 -42.99 23.26 -32.49
C VAL A 89 -42.51 22.34 -31.37
N ASP A 90 -43.21 21.23 -31.21
CA ASP A 90 -42.87 20.11 -30.32
C ASP A 90 -41.97 19.13 -31.11
N GLY A 91 -40.68 19.18 -30.81
CA GLY A 91 -39.62 18.48 -31.51
C GLY A 91 -39.38 17.05 -31.02
N ASP A 92 -39.61 16.77 -29.73
CA ASP A 92 -39.39 15.46 -29.12
C ASP A 92 -40.68 14.63 -28.92
N GLY A 93 -41.84 15.24 -29.15
CA GLY A 93 -43.15 14.61 -29.09
C GLY A 93 -43.70 14.45 -27.68
N ASP A 94 -43.16 15.16 -26.68
CA ASP A 94 -43.60 15.09 -25.28
C ASP A 94 -44.92 15.82 -25.01
N GLY A 95 -45.41 16.61 -25.98
CA GLY A 95 -46.62 17.41 -25.92
C GLY A 95 -46.42 18.87 -25.51
N ASN A 96 -45.19 19.30 -25.25
CA ASN A 96 -44.80 20.68 -24.96
C ASN A 96 -44.01 21.24 -26.14
N ALA A 97 -44.54 22.25 -26.82
CA ALA A 97 -43.84 22.86 -27.94
C ALA A 97 -42.86 23.95 -27.46
N GLU A 98 -41.55 23.68 -27.51
CA GLU A 98 -40.53 24.63 -27.03
C GLU A 98 -39.62 25.21 -28.14
N ILE A 99 -39.57 24.62 -29.34
CA ILE A 99 -38.77 25.15 -30.45
C ILE A 99 -39.42 26.43 -31.00
N THR A 100 -38.66 27.53 -31.03
CA THR A 100 -39.16 28.87 -31.41
C THR A 100 -38.42 29.52 -32.57
N THR A 101 -37.42 28.85 -33.14
CA THR A 101 -36.62 29.39 -34.25
C THR A 101 -36.41 28.35 -35.34
N GLN A 102 -36.20 28.81 -36.58
CA GLN A 102 -35.89 27.97 -37.74
C GLN A 102 -34.65 28.49 -38.46
N LEU A 103 -33.74 27.60 -38.83
CA LEU A 103 -32.58 27.91 -39.66
C LEU A 103 -33.03 28.42 -41.03
N THR A 104 -32.39 29.50 -41.47
CA THR A 104 -32.60 30.06 -42.81
C THR A 104 -31.91 29.25 -43.91
N GLY A 105 -30.91 28.43 -43.52
CA GLY A 105 -29.98 27.77 -44.42
C GLY A 105 -28.79 28.64 -44.83
N GLU A 106 -28.74 29.91 -44.41
CA GLU A 106 -27.60 30.79 -44.62
C GLU A 106 -26.58 30.65 -43.48
N VAL A 107 -25.32 30.42 -43.86
CA VAL A 107 -24.17 30.35 -42.95
C VAL A 107 -23.21 31.48 -43.31
N LEU A 108 -22.92 32.35 -42.35
CA LEU A 108 -21.89 33.38 -42.54
C LEU A 108 -20.49 32.72 -42.57
N PRO A 109 -19.57 33.14 -43.44
CA PRO A 109 -18.24 32.53 -43.62
C PRO A 109 -17.25 32.94 -42.51
N LEU A 110 -17.74 33.03 -41.27
CA LEU A 110 -16.95 33.40 -40.09
C LEU A 110 -15.85 32.38 -39.79
N ILE A 111 -16.14 31.09 -39.97
CA ILE A 111 -15.18 30.01 -39.76
C ILE A 111 -14.04 30.11 -40.78
N ASP A 112 -14.38 30.26 -42.07
CA ASP A 112 -13.38 30.47 -43.14
C ASP A 112 -12.48 31.67 -42.84
N TRP A 113 -13.06 32.81 -42.45
CA TRP A 113 -12.27 34.01 -42.09
C TRP A 113 -11.36 33.77 -40.88
N ALA A 114 -11.80 32.97 -39.90
CA ALA A 114 -11.00 32.65 -38.72
C ALA A 114 -9.84 31.73 -39.08
N HIS A 115 -10.09 30.69 -39.88
CA HIS A 115 -9.06 29.79 -40.38
C HIS A 115 -8.03 30.51 -41.26
N ASP A 116 -8.48 31.42 -42.15
CA ASP A 116 -7.59 32.28 -42.95
C ASP A 116 -6.70 33.17 -42.06
N ALA A 117 -7.18 33.56 -40.88
CA ALA A 117 -6.44 34.31 -39.88
C ALA A 117 -5.61 33.42 -38.91
N GLY A 118 -5.61 32.10 -39.10
CA GLY A 118 -4.87 31.13 -38.28
C GLY A 118 -5.49 30.82 -36.91
N LEU A 119 -6.79 31.09 -36.74
CA LEU A 119 -7.52 30.88 -35.49
C LEU A 119 -8.29 29.56 -35.51
N GLN A 120 -8.29 28.82 -34.39
CA GLN A 120 -9.27 27.74 -34.15
C GLN A 120 -10.66 28.31 -33.83
N VAL A 121 -11.74 27.62 -34.15
CA VAL A 121 -13.11 28.06 -33.87
C VAL A 121 -13.88 27.05 -33.02
N HIS A 122 -14.24 27.46 -31.80
CA HIS A 122 -14.98 26.62 -30.84
C HIS A 122 -16.34 27.24 -30.46
N PRO A 123 -17.42 26.97 -31.20
CA PRO A 123 -18.73 27.57 -30.94
C PRO A 123 -19.33 27.15 -29.59
N TYR A 124 -20.10 28.05 -28.98
CA TYR A 124 -20.87 27.78 -27.76
C TYR A 124 -22.34 28.19 -27.89
N THR A 125 -23.27 27.74 -27.05
CA THR A 125 -23.20 26.53 -26.21
C THR A 125 -24.17 25.51 -26.82
N LEU A 126 -23.70 24.29 -27.03
CA LEU A 126 -24.52 23.18 -27.51
C LEU A 126 -25.25 22.54 -26.34
N ARG A 127 -26.54 22.28 -26.56
CA ARG A 127 -27.50 21.93 -25.52
C ARG A 127 -28.57 21.02 -26.09
N ASP A 128 -28.83 19.92 -25.40
CA ASP A 128 -29.74 18.88 -25.89
C ASP A 128 -31.20 19.20 -25.64
N GLU A 129 -31.49 20.14 -24.73
CA GLU A 129 -32.88 20.44 -24.38
C GLU A 129 -33.62 21.13 -25.52
N GLU A 130 -34.85 20.69 -25.78
CA GLU A 130 -35.69 21.06 -26.92
C GLU A 130 -35.77 22.58 -27.17
N ARG A 131 -35.94 23.37 -26.10
CA ARG A 131 -36.00 24.83 -26.14
C ARG A 131 -34.76 25.55 -26.70
N PHE A 132 -33.61 24.86 -26.79
CA PHE A 132 -32.36 25.40 -27.34
C PHE A 132 -32.06 24.90 -28.75
N LEU A 133 -32.85 23.93 -29.24
CA LEU A 133 -32.82 23.44 -30.60
C LEU A 133 -33.60 24.37 -31.54
N THR A 134 -33.54 24.07 -32.83
CA THR A 134 -34.15 24.87 -33.90
C THR A 134 -34.77 23.93 -34.93
N LEU A 135 -35.58 24.47 -35.84
CA LEU A 135 -35.99 23.73 -37.03
C LEU A 135 -34.91 23.83 -38.11
N ASN A 136 -34.70 22.74 -38.84
CA ASN A 136 -33.99 22.74 -40.11
C ASN A 136 -34.67 23.67 -41.14
N PRO A 137 -33.96 24.06 -42.22
CA PRO A 137 -34.54 24.91 -43.25
C PRO A 137 -35.79 24.34 -43.93
N ASP A 138 -35.98 23.03 -43.90
CA ASP A 138 -37.17 22.35 -44.42
C ASP A 138 -38.35 22.30 -43.43
N GLY A 139 -38.17 22.82 -42.21
CA GLY A 139 -39.17 22.88 -41.14
C GLY A 139 -39.22 21.66 -40.23
N THR A 140 -38.31 20.70 -40.38
CA THR A 140 -38.19 19.56 -39.45
C THR A 140 -37.42 19.95 -38.18
N PRO A 141 -37.75 19.41 -36.99
CA PRO A 141 -36.96 19.63 -35.78
C PRO A 141 -35.53 19.10 -35.95
N GLN A 142 -34.53 19.92 -35.63
CA GLN A 142 -33.14 19.48 -35.55
C GLN A 142 -32.93 18.72 -34.25
N THR A 143 -32.28 17.57 -34.32
CA THR A 143 -31.81 16.82 -33.14
C THR A 143 -30.50 17.40 -32.61
N PRO A 144 -30.13 17.15 -31.33
CA PRO A 144 -28.84 17.58 -30.81
C PRO A 144 -27.66 17.10 -31.65
N GLY A 145 -27.69 15.83 -32.09
CA GLY A 145 -26.63 15.25 -32.92
C GLY A 145 -26.47 15.94 -34.28
N GLU A 146 -27.58 16.25 -34.95
CA GLU A 146 -27.58 17.00 -36.23
C GLU A 146 -27.02 18.42 -36.08
N GLU A 147 -27.11 19.05 -34.90
CA GLU A 147 -26.48 20.34 -34.63
C GLU A 147 -24.94 20.22 -34.54
N PHE A 148 -24.43 19.16 -33.90
CA PHE A 148 -22.99 18.87 -33.88
C PHE A 148 -22.48 18.58 -35.31
N GLU A 149 -23.16 17.69 -36.02
CA GLU A 149 -22.83 17.32 -37.40
C GLU A 149 -22.75 18.55 -38.30
N GLN A 150 -23.77 19.41 -38.27
CA GLN A 150 -23.78 20.66 -39.04
C GLN A 150 -22.57 21.55 -38.75
N LEU A 151 -22.16 21.67 -37.49
CA LEU A 151 -21.01 22.51 -37.12
C LEU A 151 -19.66 21.89 -37.52
N ILE A 152 -19.54 20.56 -37.47
CA ILE A 152 -18.35 19.83 -37.98
C ILE A 152 -18.24 20.02 -39.49
N GLU A 153 -19.33 19.85 -40.23
CA GLU A 153 -19.35 19.94 -41.70
C GLU A 153 -18.94 21.32 -42.22
N ILE A 154 -19.29 22.39 -41.51
CA ILE A 154 -18.89 23.76 -41.85
C ILE A 154 -17.49 24.14 -41.32
N GLY A 155 -16.79 23.21 -40.66
CA GLY A 155 -15.38 23.35 -40.29
C GLY A 155 -15.10 23.87 -38.88
N ALA A 156 -16.00 23.73 -37.91
CA ALA A 156 -15.65 24.04 -36.52
C ALA A 156 -14.58 23.07 -35.98
N ASP A 157 -13.60 23.59 -35.24
CA ASP A 157 -12.46 22.81 -34.72
C ASP A 157 -12.77 22.09 -33.39
N GLY A 158 -13.83 22.52 -32.71
CA GLY A 158 -14.24 22.04 -31.40
C GLY A 158 -15.51 22.72 -30.91
N PHE A 159 -16.02 22.31 -29.74
CA PHE A 159 -17.33 22.75 -29.26
C PHE A 159 -17.33 22.98 -27.75
N PHE A 160 -18.13 23.95 -27.30
CA PHE A 160 -18.54 24.04 -25.90
C PHE A 160 -19.95 23.49 -25.76
N THR A 161 -20.09 22.36 -25.07
CA THR A 161 -21.37 21.68 -24.81
C THR A 161 -21.61 21.49 -23.32
N ASP A 162 -22.87 21.57 -22.90
CA ASP A 162 -23.30 21.16 -21.56
C ASP A 162 -23.52 19.63 -21.49
N PHE A 163 -23.49 18.93 -22.63
CA PHE A 163 -23.74 17.49 -22.80
C PHE A 163 -22.60 16.83 -23.58
N PRO A 164 -21.49 16.46 -22.90
CA PRO A 164 -20.31 15.90 -23.57
C PRO A 164 -20.56 14.58 -24.31
N ALA A 165 -21.42 13.71 -23.76
CA ALA A 165 -21.71 12.38 -24.33
C ALA A 165 -22.37 12.46 -25.72
N THR A 166 -23.24 13.45 -25.93
CA THR A 166 -23.88 13.66 -27.23
C THR A 166 -22.88 14.10 -28.28
N GLY A 167 -21.96 14.98 -27.91
CA GLY A 167 -20.89 15.45 -28.80
C GLY A 167 -19.87 14.36 -29.14
N SER A 168 -19.50 13.49 -28.18
CA SER A 168 -18.53 12.42 -28.43
C SER A 168 -19.02 11.43 -29.48
N ILE A 169 -20.28 10.97 -29.38
CA ILE A 169 -20.89 10.01 -30.31
C ILE A 169 -20.88 10.55 -31.76
N VAL A 170 -21.11 11.85 -31.95
CA VAL A 170 -21.14 12.44 -33.29
C VAL A 170 -19.72 12.63 -33.82
N VAL A 171 -18.79 13.13 -33.01
CA VAL A 171 -17.38 13.30 -33.42
C VAL A 171 -16.76 11.96 -33.84
N GLU A 172 -17.11 10.86 -33.16
CA GLU A 172 -16.69 9.50 -33.52
C GLU A 172 -17.08 9.10 -34.96
N GLN A 173 -18.19 9.63 -35.49
CA GLN A 173 -18.65 9.33 -36.84
C GLN A 173 -17.86 10.08 -37.94
N PHE A 174 -17.12 11.13 -37.58
CA PHE A 174 -16.40 12.01 -38.51
C PHE A 174 -14.88 11.80 -38.54
N ILE A 175 -14.35 10.90 -37.71
CA ILE A 175 -12.92 10.58 -37.67
C ILE A 175 -12.65 9.41 -38.64
N ASP A 176 -11.94 9.70 -39.73
CA ASP A 176 -11.56 8.73 -40.79
C ASP A 176 -10.28 7.92 -40.45
N GLU A 177 -9.85 7.94 -39.18
CA GLU A 177 -8.66 7.27 -38.65
C GLU A 177 -9.11 6.19 -37.64
N PRO A 178 -9.20 4.90 -38.04
CA PRO A 178 -9.86 3.88 -37.22
C PRO A 178 -9.12 3.44 -35.95
N ASN A 179 -7.85 3.83 -35.75
CA ASN A 179 -6.92 2.95 -35.03
C ASN A 179 -6.14 3.52 -33.84
N ILE A 180 -6.47 4.68 -33.29
CA ILE A 180 -5.80 5.15 -32.05
C ILE A 180 -6.77 5.60 -30.94
N ARG A 181 -8.05 5.82 -31.23
CA ARG A 181 -9.03 6.22 -30.20
C ARG A 181 -10.05 5.15 -29.80
N THR A 182 -10.17 4.07 -30.58
CA THR A 182 -11.00 2.90 -30.23
C THR A 182 -10.20 1.76 -29.63
N SER A 183 -8.86 1.81 -29.64
CA SER A 183 -8.07 0.97 -28.74
C SER A 183 -8.50 1.37 -27.33
N ARG A 184 -9.23 0.47 -26.68
CA ARG A 184 -9.67 0.65 -25.30
C ARG A 184 -8.51 0.47 -24.31
N GLY A 185 -7.32 0.13 -24.83
CA GLY A 185 -6.09 -0.06 -24.10
C GLY A 185 -5.52 -1.44 -24.38
N TYR A 186 -4.69 -1.91 -23.46
CA TYR A 186 -4.32 -3.31 -23.34
C TYR A 186 -5.20 -3.92 -22.23
N GLU A 187 -5.83 -5.06 -22.48
CA GLU A 187 -6.64 -5.79 -21.46
C GLU A 187 -5.80 -6.78 -20.67
N GLY A 188 -4.63 -7.16 -21.20
CA GLY A 188 -3.70 -8.05 -20.53
C GLY A 188 -2.28 -7.57 -20.73
N MET A 189 -1.44 -7.80 -19.73
CA MET A 189 -0.01 -7.51 -19.81
C MET A 189 0.74 -8.58 -19.04
N ALA A 190 1.45 -9.44 -19.78
CA ALA A 190 2.36 -10.40 -19.20
C ALA A 190 3.81 -9.88 -19.27
N PHE A 191 4.72 -10.59 -18.61
CA PHE A 191 6.16 -10.36 -18.64
C PHE A 191 6.92 -11.68 -18.83
N SER A 192 8.11 -11.63 -19.40
CA SER A 192 9.02 -12.78 -19.45
C SER A 192 9.49 -13.16 -18.04
N PRO A 193 9.82 -14.44 -17.74
CA PRO A 193 10.27 -14.85 -16.41
C PRO A 193 11.42 -14.02 -15.82
N ASP A 194 12.33 -13.53 -16.65
CA ASP A 194 13.43 -12.63 -16.26
C ASP A 194 13.02 -11.17 -16.02
N ARG A 195 11.75 -10.82 -16.28
CA ARG A 195 11.12 -9.50 -16.17
C ARG A 195 11.75 -8.42 -17.07
N GLU A 196 12.49 -8.83 -18.10
CA GLU A 196 13.12 -7.90 -19.04
C GLU A 196 12.21 -7.54 -20.23
N THR A 197 11.20 -8.36 -20.54
CA THR A 197 10.29 -8.19 -21.69
C THR A 197 8.84 -8.17 -21.25
N PHE A 198 8.00 -7.33 -21.86
CA PHE A 198 6.56 -7.32 -21.65
C PHE A 198 5.81 -7.81 -22.88
N TYR A 199 4.68 -8.48 -22.65
CA TYR A 199 3.78 -8.96 -23.69
C TYR A 199 2.40 -8.31 -23.53
N PRO A 200 2.17 -7.12 -24.10
CA PRO A 200 0.88 -6.48 -24.02
C PRO A 200 -0.11 -7.07 -25.04
N LEU A 201 -1.31 -7.38 -24.56
CA LEU A 201 -2.42 -7.93 -25.33
C LEU A 201 -3.47 -6.84 -25.57
N LEU A 202 -3.72 -6.52 -26.85
CA LEU A 202 -4.53 -5.39 -27.27
C LEU A 202 -6.03 -5.62 -27.07
N GLU A 203 -6.72 -4.66 -26.48
CA GLU A 203 -8.18 -4.66 -26.41
C GLU A 203 -8.80 -4.28 -27.75
N GLY A 204 -9.62 -5.19 -28.28
CA GLY A 204 -10.47 -4.94 -29.45
C GLY A 204 -9.86 -5.35 -30.78
N ALA A 205 -10.74 -5.63 -31.74
CA ALA A 205 -10.36 -6.03 -33.09
C ALA A 205 -9.77 -4.85 -33.88
N VAL A 206 -8.74 -5.12 -34.68
CA VAL A 206 -8.14 -4.12 -35.58
C VAL A 206 -8.57 -4.37 -37.02
N GLU A 207 -8.99 -3.32 -37.73
CA GLU A 207 -9.42 -3.45 -39.13
C GLU A 207 -8.27 -4.00 -39.99
N GLY A 208 -8.53 -5.12 -40.68
CA GLY A 208 -7.57 -5.80 -41.55
C GLY A 208 -6.96 -7.07 -40.94
N ASP A 209 -7.13 -7.29 -39.63
CA ASP A 209 -6.77 -8.54 -38.97
C ASP A 209 -7.78 -9.66 -39.28
N PRO A 210 -7.41 -10.92 -39.04
CA PRO A 210 -8.35 -12.03 -39.09
C PRO A 210 -9.58 -11.79 -38.16
N ASP A 211 -10.73 -12.36 -38.52
CA ASP A 211 -11.91 -12.32 -37.65
C ASP A 211 -11.59 -12.97 -36.30
N ASN A 212 -12.10 -12.41 -35.19
CA ASN A 212 -11.91 -12.90 -33.82
C ASN A 212 -10.44 -12.95 -33.36
N ALA A 213 -9.60 -12.01 -33.83
CA ALA A 213 -8.20 -11.89 -33.45
C ALA A 213 -7.95 -10.69 -32.53
N LEU A 214 -7.21 -10.91 -31.44
CA LEU A 214 -6.59 -9.85 -30.64
C LEU A 214 -5.07 -9.91 -30.81
N ARG A 215 -4.41 -8.75 -30.90
CA ARG A 215 -2.95 -8.70 -31.13
C ARG A 215 -2.18 -8.90 -29.83
N ILE A 216 -1.13 -9.72 -29.89
CA ILE A 216 -0.11 -9.83 -28.85
C ILE A 216 1.17 -9.19 -29.39
N TYR A 217 1.69 -8.21 -28.68
CA TYR A 217 2.98 -7.60 -29.01
C TYR A 217 4.06 -8.07 -28.04
N GLU A 218 5.30 -7.86 -28.43
CA GLU A 218 6.47 -7.90 -27.56
C GLU A 218 6.96 -6.47 -27.37
N PHE A 219 7.31 -6.11 -26.14
CA PHE A 219 7.75 -4.78 -25.77
C PHE A 219 9.01 -4.85 -24.92
N ASP A 220 10.10 -4.30 -25.45
CA ASP A 220 11.34 -4.08 -24.71
C ASP A 220 11.30 -2.69 -24.03
N PRO A 221 11.21 -2.65 -22.68
CA PRO A 221 11.16 -1.40 -21.94
C PRO A 221 12.44 -0.57 -22.08
N ALA A 222 13.60 -1.19 -22.31
CA ALA A 222 14.87 -0.49 -22.41
C ALA A 222 14.99 0.33 -23.71
N SER A 223 14.40 -0.16 -24.81
CA SER A 223 14.39 0.52 -26.10
C SER A 223 13.13 1.33 -26.36
N SER A 224 12.05 1.09 -25.60
CA SER A 224 10.75 1.79 -25.72
C SER A 224 10.15 1.71 -27.13
N SER A 225 10.33 0.59 -27.85
CA SER A 225 9.81 0.38 -29.21
C SER A 225 8.69 -0.65 -29.26
N PHE A 226 7.68 -0.38 -30.11
CA PHE A 226 6.54 -1.28 -30.41
C PHE A 226 6.45 -1.68 -31.90
N GLU A 227 7.07 -0.92 -32.81
CA GLU A 227 6.73 -0.94 -34.24
C GLU A 227 7.30 -2.13 -35.04
N GLU A 228 8.04 -3.07 -34.43
CA GLU A 228 8.61 -4.24 -35.14
C GLU A 228 8.17 -5.63 -34.61
N ASP A 229 7.37 -5.73 -33.54
CA ASP A 229 7.32 -6.95 -32.71
C ASP A 229 5.89 -7.48 -32.44
N LEU A 230 5.08 -7.68 -33.50
CA LEU A 230 3.83 -8.47 -33.38
C LEU A 230 4.21 -9.95 -33.22
N VAL A 231 3.89 -10.51 -32.06
CA VAL A 231 4.16 -11.92 -31.71
C VAL A 231 3.17 -12.84 -32.41
N GLY A 232 1.89 -12.49 -32.37
CA GLY A 232 0.82 -13.28 -32.97
C GLY A 232 -0.56 -12.75 -32.59
N PHE A 233 -1.59 -13.52 -32.94
CA PHE A 233 -2.97 -13.24 -32.61
C PHE A 233 -3.50 -14.21 -31.57
N TYR A 234 -4.06 -13.70 -30.48
CA TYR A 234 -4.90 -14.49 -29.57
C TYR A 234 -6.25 -14.77 -30.25
N PRO A 235 -6.65 -16.04 -30.40
CA PRO A 235 -7.95 -16.39 -30.96
C PRO A 235 -9.05 -16.27 -29.90
N THR A 236 -10.01 -15.38 -30.12
CA THR A 236 -11.24 -15.30 -29.30
C THR A 236 -12.30 -16.25 -29.86
N ASP A 237 -13.10 -16.88 -29.00
CA ASP A 237 -14.16 -17.79 -29.47
C ASP A 237 -15.33 -17.00 -30.09
N VAL A 238 -15.60 -15.80 -29.55
CA VAL A 238 -16.63 -14.88 -30.01
C VAL A 238 -16.12 -13.44 -29.97
N ALA A 239 -16.34 -12.69 -31.04
CA ALA A 239 -16.06 -11.27 -31.08
C ALA A 239 -16.73 -10.52 -29.91
N GLY A 240 -15.93 -9.84 -29.11
CA GLY A 240 -16.38 -9.01 -27.99
C GLY A 240 -16.35 -9.68 -26.63
N HIS A 241 -15.85 -10.91 -26.51
CA HIS A 241 -15.38 -11.41 -25.22
C HIS A 241 -14.24 -10.53 -24.69
N ALA A 242 -14.30 -10.23 -23.41
CA ALA A 242 -13.28 -9.46 -22.71
C ALA A 242 -12.17 -10.38 -22.20
N ILE A 243 -10.97 -9.83 -22.09
CA ILE A 243 -9.85 -10.51 -21.44
C ILE A 243 -9.82 -10.07 -19.97
N GLY A 244 -9.56 -11.02 -19.08
CA GLY A 244 -9.49 -10.76 -17.65
C GLY A 244 -8.07 -10.51 -17.18
N ASP A 245 -7.19 -11.48 -17.42
CA ASP A 245 -5.79 -11.45 -17.02
C ASP A 245 -4.92 -12.12 -18.09
N PHE A 246 -3.62 -11.85 -18.07
CA PHE A 246 -2.60 -12.44 -18.91
C PHE A 246 -1.34 -12.76 -18.08
N THR A 247 -1.22 -14.02 -17.63
CA THR A 247 -0.30 -14.45 -16.57
C THR A 247 0.82 -15.33 -17.13
N PRO A 248 2.10 -15.10 -16.79
CA PRO A 248 3.21 -15.92 -17.27
C PRO A 248 3.24 -17.32 -16.64
N ILE A 249 3.64 -18.31 -17.44
CA ILE A 249 3.97 -19.68 -17.00
C ILE A 249 5.48 -19.91 -17.18
N ASN A 250 5.98 -19.65 -18.39
CA ASN A 250 7.39 -19.73 -18.74
C ASN A 250 7.74 -18.72 -19.85
N GLU A 251 8.85 -18.94 -20.57
CA GLU A 251 9.33 -18.04 -21.63
C GLU A 251 8.35 -17.86 -22.79
N THR A 252 7.48 -18.85 -23.04
CA THR A 252 6.59 -18.87 -24.21
C THR A 252 5.14 -19.22 -23.89
N GLU A 253 4.85 -19.80 -22.73
CA GLU A 253 3.51 -20.15 -22.31
C GLU A 253 2.93 -19.18 -21.28
N PHE A 254 1.63 -18.93 -21.40
CA PHE A 254 0.88 -17.98 -20.56
C PHE A 254 -0.55 -18.45 -20.31
N LEU A 255 -1.15 -18.07 -19.19
CA LEU A 255 -2.59 -18.19 -18.91
C LEU A 255 -3.32 -16.92 -19.31
N VAL A 256 -4.52 -17.06 -19.88
CA VAL A 256 -5.39 -15.95 -20.29
C VAL A 256 -6.82 -16.23 -19.83
N ILE A 257 -7.42 -15.30 -19.07
CA ILE A 257 -8.86 -15.34 -18.81
C ILE A 257 -9.63 -14.74 -19.99
N GLU A 258 -10.63 -15.45 -20.50
CA GLU A 258 -11.60 -14.92 -21.47
C GLU A 258 -13.04 -15.06 -20.94
N ARG A 259 -13.86 -14.02 -21.10
CA ARG A 259 -15.21 -13.92 -20.51
C ARG A 259 -16.22 -13.18 -21.40
N ASP A 260 -17.51 -13.50 -21.26
CA ASP A 260 -18.61 -12.87 -22.02
C ASP A 260 -19.10 -11.52 -21.49
N GLY A 261 -18.51 -11.01 -20.41
CA GLY A 261 -18.93 -9.77 -19.76
C GLY A 261 -20.31 -9.83 -19.12
N ARG A 262 -20.78 -11.02 -18.70
CA ARG A 262 -22.00 -11.20 -17.89
C ARG A 262 -21.67 -11.76 -16.51
N GLN A 263 -22.67 -11.85 -15.62
CA GLN A 263 -22.48 -12.24 -14.22
C GLN A 263 -23.64 -13.09 -13.69
N GLY A 264 -23.38 -13.88 -12.63
CA GLY A 264 -24.33 -14.82 -12.04
C GLY A 264 -24.96 -15.75 -13.09
N ASP A 265 -26.25 -16.05 -12.91
CA ASP A 265 -27.03 -16.92 -13.82
C ASP A 265 -27.09 -16.44 -15.29
N GLU A 266 -26.69 -15.20 -15.59
CA GLU A 266 -26.65 -14.68 -16.95
C GLU A 266 -25.32 -14.96 -17.66
N ALA A 267 -24.28 -15.41 -16.94
CA ALA A 267 -23.00 -15.78 -17.51
C ALA A 267 -23.11 -17.07 -18.34
N GLU A 268 -22.59 -17.03 -19.57
CA GLU A 268 -22.58 -18.20 -20.47
C GLU A 268 -21.16 -18.65 -20.82
N PHE A 269 -20.13 -17.82 -20.55
CA PHE A 269 -18.73 -18.14 -20.87
C PHE A 269 -17.76 -17.40 -19.94
N LYS A 270 -16.95 -18.16 -19.19
CA LYS A 270 -15.81 -17.68 -18.40
C LYS A 270 -14.78 -18.81 -18.33
N LYS A 271 -13.63 -18.66 -18.96
CA LYS A 271 -12.63 -19.75 -19.04
C LYS A 271 -11.22 -19.22 -18.90
N ILE A 272 -10.32 -20.07 -18.43
CA ILE A 272 -8.88 -19.86 -18.45
C ILE A 272 -8.29 -20.72 -19.55
N PHE A 273 -7.50 -20.09 -20.41
CA PHE A 273 -6.79 -20.75 -21.49
C PHE A 273 -5.29 -20.65 -21.30
N LYS A 274 -4.57 -21.72 -21.61
CA LYS A 274 -3.13 -21.67 -21.83
C LYS A 274 -2.88 -21.33 -23.29
N ILE A 275 -1.96 -20.40 -23.54
CA ILE A 275 -1.46 -20.10 -24.88
C ILE A 275 0.04 -20.34 -24.97
N ASP A 276 0.52 -20.69 -26.16
CA ASP A 276 1.96 -20.78 -26.46
C ASP A 276 2.29 -19.86 -27.65
N ILE A 277 3.04 -18.78 -27.35
CA ILE A 277 3.40 -17.78 -28.37
C ILE A 277 4.51 -18.26 -29.31
N SER A 278 5.18 -19.38 -29.01
CA SER A 278 6.17 -19.99 -29.89
C SER A 278 5.54 -20.86 -30.98
N GLU A 279 4.28 -21.27 -30.78
CA GLU A 279 3.49 -22.06 -31.72
C GLU A 279 2.45 -21.17 -32.43
N VAL A 280 2.85 -20.59 -33.57
CA VAL A 280 1.99 -19.73 -34.40
C VAL A 280 1.59 -20.44 -35.69
N ASP A 281 0.30 -20.42 -36.04
CA ASP A 281 -0.23 -21.03 -37.26
C ASP A 281 0.01 -20.19 -38.53
N ASP A 282 -0.43 -20.70 -39.69
CA ASP A 282 -0.24 -20.05 -41.00
C ASP A 282 -1.04 -18.73 -41.13
N GLU A 283 -2.07 -18.55 -40.30
CA GLU A 283 -2.92 -17.36 -40.22
C GLU A 283 -2.43 -16.35 -39.18
N GLY A 284 -1.44 -16.72 -38.35
CA GLY A 284 -0.81 -15.89 -37.34
C GLY A 284 -1.37 -16.06 -35.93
N PHE A 285 -2.24 -17.05 -35.69
CA PHE A 285 -2.78 -17.31 -34.35
C PHE A 285 -1.84 -18.16 -33.51
N VAL A 286 -1.73 -17.80 -32.23
CA VAL A 286 -1.00 -18.59 -31.23
C VAL A 286 -1.80 -19.85 -30.86
N ALA A 287 -1.10 -20.92 -30.46
CA ALA A 287 -1.75 -22.10 -29.92
C ALA A 287 -2.54 -21.71 -28.65
N LYS A 288 -3.74 -22.30 -28.50
CA LYS A 288 -4.66 -22.04 -27.38
C LYS A 288 -5.28 -23.36 -26.93
N GLU A 289 -5.22 -23.61 -25.63
CA GLU A 289 -5.76 -24.80 -24.95
C GLU A 289 -6.61 -24.36 -23.75
N GLU A 290 -7.78 -24.97 -23.56
CA GLU A 290 -8.64 -24.73 -22.39
C GLU A 290 -8.04 -25.42 -21.16
N VAL A 291 -7.92 -24.70 -20.06
CA VAL A 291 -7.37 -25.21 -18.79
C VAL A 291 -8.44 -25.30 -17.72
N VAL A 292 -9.27 -24.24 -17.57
CA VAL A 292 -10.32 -24.19 -16.54
C VAL A 292 -11.61 -23.60 -17.12
N ASP A 293 -12.75 -24.22 -16.82
CA ASP A 293 -14.08 -23.63 -17.03
C ASP A 293 -14.57 -23.01 -15.71
N LEU A 294 -14.59 -21.68 -15.62
CA LEU A 294 -14.95 -20.97 -14.40
C LEU A 294 -16.46 -20.98 -14.12
N LEU A 295 -17.25 -21.61 -14.98
CA LEU A 295 -18.68 -21.88 -14.78
C LEU A 295 -18.96 -23.37 -14.52
N ASP A 296 -17.91 -24.19 -14.30
CA ASP A 296 -18.03 -25.62 -13.99
C ASP A 296 -16.79 -26.07 -13.19
N ILE A 297 -16.61 -25.51 -11.99
CA ILE A 297 -15.49 -25.83 -11.10
C ILE A 297 -15.94 -26.93 -10.13
N ASP A 298 -15.14 -27.98 -9.94
CA ASP A 298 -15.45 -29.02 -8.95
C ASP A 298 -15.34 -28.44 -7.52
N ASP A 299 -16.43 -28.55 -6.73
CA ASP A 299 -16.48 -28.18 -5.30
C ASP A 299 -17.01 -29.35 -4.47
N PRO A 300 -16.30 -30.49 -4.41
CA PRO A 300 -16.81 -31.73 -3.82
C PRO A 300 -17.13 -31.62 -2.32
N ASP A 301 -16.53 -30.65 -1.64
CA ASP A 301 -16.64 -30.44 -0.20
C ASP A 301 -17.58 -29.28 0.18
N ASP A 302 -18.27 -28.66 -0.80
CA ASP A 302 -19.22 -27.57 -0.59
C ASP A 302 -18.58 -26.44 0.23
N LEU A 303 -17.39 -25.99 -0.21
CA LEU A 303 -16.55 -25.04 0.52
C LEU A 303 -17.25 -23.69 0.70
N ASN A 304 -18.17 -23.33 -0.20
CA ASN A 304 -18.95 -22.10 -0.13
C ASN A 304 -20.28 -22.25 0.64
N GLY A 305 -20.69 -23.49 0.98
CA GLY A 305 -21.88 -23.80 1.77
C GLY A 305 -23.22 -23.59 1.06
N ASP A 306 -23.26 -23.56 -0.27
CA ASP A 306 -24.49 -23.44 -1.07
C ASP A 306 -25.22 -24.78 -1.26
N GLY A 307 -24.56 -25.90 -0.97
CA GLY A 307 -25.09 -27.25 -1.04
C GLY A 307 -24.97 -27.93 -2.41
N ASP A 308 -24.32 -27.28 -3.38
CA ASP A 308 -23.93 -27.87 -4.65
C ASP A 308 -22.49 -28.41 -4.57
N THR A 309 -22.13 -29.34 -5.47
CA THR A 309 -20.77 -29.92 -5.52
C THR A 309 -19.96 -29.36 -6.69
N SER A 310 -20.40 -28.24 -7.21
CA SER A 310 -19.85 -27.53 -8.34
C SER A 310 -20.02 -26.05 -8.07
N PHE A 311 -19.01 -25.26 -8.42
CA PHE A 311 -18.99 -23.84 -8.19
C PHE A 311 -18.92 -23.06 -9.50
N ASP A 312 -19.83 -22.10 -9.67
CA ASP A 312 -19.83 -21.17 -10.79
C ASP A 312 -19.30 -19.82 -10.30
N PHE A 313 -18.17 -19.34 -10.85
CA PHE A 313 -17.55 -18.08 -10.44
C PHE A 313 -18.42 -16.89 -10.89
N PRO A 314 -19.18 -16.23 -9.99
CA PRO A 314 -20.35 -15.45 -10.39
C PRO A 314 -20.04 -14.02 -10.83
N PHE A 315 -18.77 -13.61 -10.77
CA PHE A 315 -18.38 -12.21 -10.89
C PHE A 315 -18.33 -11.69 -12.32
N PHE A 316 -18.75 -10.44 -12.50
CA PHE A 316 -18.65 -9.74 -13.78
C PHE A 316 -17.20 -9.56 -14.24
N THR A 317 -16.32 -9.13 -13.33
CA THR A 317 -14.87 -8.97 -13.54
C THR A 317 -14.10 -10.09 -12.85
N ILE A 318 -13.19 -10.71 -13.59
CA ILE A 318 -12.24 -11.71 -13.11
C ILE A 318 -10.94 -11.32 -13.78
N GLU A 319 -10.00 -10.75 -13.01
CA GLU A 319 -8.87 -10.02 -13.58
C GLU A 319 -7.55 -10.37 -12.91
N ASN A 320 -7.54 -11.39 -12.06
CA ASN A 320 -6.32 -11.83 -11.38
C ASN A 320 -6.25 -13.36 -11.37
N VAL A 321 -5.19 -13.89 -11.97
CA VAL A 321 -4.71 -15.25 -11.81
C VAL A 321 -3.29 -15.18 -11.25
N LEU A 322 -3.06 -15.87 -10.14
CA LEU A 322 -1.73 -16.11 -9.60
C LEU A 322 -1.41 -17.59 -9.76
N VAL A 323 -0.33 -17.90 -10.47
CA VAL A 323 0.26 -19.24 -10.47
C VAL A 323 0.93 -19.45 -9.12
N ILE A 324 0.54 -20.51 -8.40
CA ILE A 324 1.14 -20.87 -7.10
C ILE A 324 2.26 -21.88 -7.33
N ASP A 325 1.97 -22.97 -8.02
CA ASP A 325 2.92 -24.02 -8.38
C ASP A 325 2.50 -24.70 -9.70
N GLU A 326 3.12 -25.83 -10.05
CA GLU A 326 2.85 -26.52 -11.31
C GLU A 326 1.40 -27.04 -11.41
N ASP A 327 0.76 -27.33 -10.28
CA ASP A 327 -0.55 -27.93 -10.22
C ASP A 327 -1.63 -26.97 -9.69
N THR A 328 -1.27 -25.79 -9.20
CA THR A 328 -2.19 -24.92 -8.45
C THR A 328 -2.18 -23.47 -8.94
N ILE A 329 -3.38 -22.91 -9.13
CA ILE A 329 -3.59 -21.47 -9.38
C ILE A 329 -4.58 -20.87 -8.38
N LEU A 330 -4.43 -19.57 -8.13
CA LEU A 330 -5.37 -18.75 -7.38
C LEU A 330 -6.07 -17.79 -8.35
N VAL A 331 -7.40 -17.77 -8.33
CA VAL A 331 -8.22 -16.90 -9.19
C VAL A 331 -9.04 -15.96 -8.32
N ALA A 332 -8.97 -14.66 -8.64
CA ALA A 332 -9.69 -13.63 -7.89
C ALA A 332 -10.45 -12.67 -8.79
N ASN A 333 -11.55 -12.13 -8.26
CA ASN A 333 -12.24 -11.02 -8.90
C ASN A 333 -11.41 -9.71 -8.81
N ASP A 334 -11.69 -8.75 -9.68
CA ASP A 334 -11.01 -7.42 -9.72
C ASP A 334 -11.33 -6.53 -8.49
N ASN A 335 -12.37 -6.85 -7.72
CA ASN A 335 -12.80 -6.01 -6.60
C ASN A 335 -11.95 -6.16 -5.33
N ASN A 336 -10.89 -6.98 -5.36
CA ASN A 336 -9.98 -7.19 -4.24
C ASN A 336 -8.83 -6.16 -4.13
N TYR A 337 -8.92 -5.03 -4.85
CA TYR A 337 -8.07 -3.87 -4.55
C TYR A 337 -8.46 -3.26 -3.18
N PRO A 338 -7.49 -2.97 -2.28
CA PRO A 338 -7.74 -2.42 -0.93
C PRO A 338 -8.38 -1.01 -0.91
N PHE A 339 -8.78 -0.46 -2.06
CA PHE A 339 -9.40 0.85 -2.22
C PHE A 339 -10.82 0.81 -2.82
N SER A 340 -11.51 -0.34 -2.85
CA SER A 340 -12.92 -0.40 -3.26
C SER A 340 -13.84 0.25 -2.20
N MET A 341 -13.82 1.58 -2.15
CA MET A 341 -14.78 2.41 -1.43
C MET A 341 -16.15 2.26 -2.08
N GLY A 342 -16.95 1.25 -1.72
CA GLY A 342 -18.32 1.24 -2.28
C GLY A 342 -19.33 0.15 -1.95
N ARG A 343 -18.99 -1.05 -1.47
CA ARG A 343 -20.03 -2.09 -1.26
C ARG A 343 -19.80 -2.97 -0.03
N PRO A 344 -20.78 -3.02 0.89
CA PRO A 344 -20.97 -4.15 1.80
C PRO A 344 -21.48 -5.40 1.04
N PRO A 345 -21.18 -6.63 1.51
CA PRO A 345 -20.50 -6.98 2.75
C PRO A 345 -18.98 -7.24 2.58
N GLU A 346 -18.33 -7.68 3.67
CA GLU A 346 -16.95 -8.17 3.78
C GLU A 346 -16.58 -9.16 2.67
N ILE A 347 -15.27 -9.33 2.41
CA ILE A 347 -14.76 -10.38 1.52
C ILE A 347 -15.36 -11.72 1.97
N ASP A 348 -16.02 -12.41 1.05
CA ASP A 348 -16.63 -13.72 1.30
C ASP A 348 -15.91 -14.83 0.53
N ASN A 349 -16.23 -16.09 0.84
CA ASN A 349 -15.52 -17.26 0.31
C ASN A 349 -15.71 -17.51 -1.20
N ASN A 350 -16.40 -16.61 -1.93
CA ASN A 350 -16.60 -16.77 -3.37
C ASN A 350 -15.78 -15.76 -4.20
N GLU A 351 -15.10 -14.78 -3.58
CA GLU A 351 -14.34 -13.73 -4.28
C GLU A 351 -12.93 -14.15 -4.70
N ILE A 352 -12.36 -15.16 -4.03
CA ILE A 352 -11.04 -15.76 -4.31
C ILE A 352 -11.19 -17.28 -4.20
N ILE A 353 -10.69 -18.01 -5.19
CA ILE A 353 -10.65 -19.47 -5.17
C ILE A 353 -9.27 -19.99 -5.54
N GLN A 354 -8.88 -21.09 -4.92
CA GLN A 354 -7.74 -21.89 -5.33
C GLN A 354 -8.26 -23.05 -6.18
N ILE A 355 -7.60 -23.31 -7.32
CA ILE A 355 -7.98 -24.34 -8.28
C ILE A 355 -6.78 -25.25 -8.50
N GLU A 356 -6.97 -26.54 -8.27
CA GLU A 356 -6.05 -27.59 -8.71
C GLU A 356 -6.27 -27.87 -10.20
N LEU A 357 -5.19 -27.95 -10.96
CA LEU A 357 -5.19 -28.17 -12.40
C LEU A 357 -5.16 -29.66 -12.72
N ASP A 358 -5.90 -30.06 -13.75
CA ASP A 358 -5.91 -31.45 -14.23
C ASP A 358 -4.56 -31.88 -14.83
N GLU A 359 -3.81 -30.93 -15.41
CA GLU A 359 -2.52 -31.17 -16.04
C GLU A 359 -1.51 -30.12 -15.54
N PRO A 360 -0.29 -30.54 -15.13
CA PRO A 360 0.71 -29.63 -14.60
C PRO A 360 1.21 -28.61 -15.64
N LEU A 361 1.56 -27.42 -15.16
CA LEU A 361 2.20 -26.34 -15.91
C LEU A 361 3.73 -26.54 -15.97
N ASP A 362 4.36 -26.23 -17.11
CA ASP A 362 5.82 -26.23 -17.25
C ASP A 362 6.41 -24.92 -16.72
N LEU A 363 6.54 -24.78 -15.40
CA LEU A 363 6.93 -23.51 -14.77
C LEU A 363 8.40 -23.15 -14.97
N ALA A 364 8.64 -21.91 -15.41
CA ALA A 364 9.98 -21.34 -15.39
C ALA A 364 10.44 -21.03 -13.96
N PRO A 365 11.75 -21.13 -13.67
CA PRO A 365 12.30 -20.70 -12.39
C PRO A 365 11.94 -19.23 -12.08
N GLY A 366 11.39 -18.98 -10.89
CA GLY A 366 10.96 -17.64 -10.46
C GLY A 366 9.52 -17.27 -10.82
N ILE A 367 8.78 -18.17 -11.45
CA ILE A 367 7.31 -18.12 -11.59
C ILE A 367 6.69 -19.08 -10.56
N GLY A 368 5.65 -18.65 -9.85
CA GLY A 368 5.07 -19.38 -8.72
C GLY A 368 5.66 -19.00 -7.37
N VAL A 369 5.10 -19.55 -6.29
CA VAL A 369 5.68 -19.58 -4.95
C VAL A 369 6.48 -20.88 -4.86
N PRO A 370 7.81 -20.87 -4.99
CA PRO A 370 8.58 -22.09 -4.80
C PRO A 370 8.50 -22.47 -3.33
N ILE A 371 7.66 -23.45 -2.98
CA ILE A 371 7.63 -23.94 -1.61
C ILE A 371 8.80 -24.94 -1.44
N PRO A 372 9.82 -24.63 -0.63
CA PRO A 372 10.91 -25.56 -0.40
C PRO A 372 10.41 -26.74 0.43
N THR A 373 10.54 -27.96 -0.09
CA THR A 373 10.35 -29.15 0.76
C THR A 373 11.62 -29.38 1.57
N VAL A 374 11.48 -29.67 2.85
CA VAL A 374 12.60 -29.94 3.76
C VAL A 374 12.61 -31.42 4.11
N SER A 375 13.77 -32.06 3.99
CA SER A 375 14.05 -33.41 4.49
C SER A 375 15.15 -33.37 5.54
N ILE A 376 15.12 -34.29 6.51
CA ILE A 376 16.03 -34.26 7.66
C ILE A 376 16.85 -35.55 7.74
N GLU A 377 18.15 -35.40 8.00
CA GLU A 377 19.09 -36.48 8.32
C GLU A 377 19.76 -36.19 9.68
N VAL A 378 19.81 -37.17 10.57
CA VAL A 378 20.48 -37.06 11.88
C VAL A 378 21.74 -37.93 11.86
N GLU A 379 22.91 -37.36 12.15
CA GLU A 379 24.17 -38.12 12.26
C GLU A 379 24.86 -37.90 13.63
N PRO A 380 25.52 -38.94 14.21
CA PRO A 380 25.68 -40.30 13.67
C PRO A 380 24.50 -41.24 13.95
N ASP A 381 24.23 -42.16 13.01
CA ASP A 381 23.16 -43.21 13.05
C ASP A 381 23.14 -44.12 14.30
N THR A 382 24.22 -44.15 15.09
CA THR A 382 24.36 -44.98 16.29
C THR A 382 25.30 -44.32 17.29
N VAL A 383 24.85 -44.12 18.52
CA VAL A 383 25.66 -43.49 19.58
C VAL A 383 25.42 -44.14 20.93
N SER A 384 26.46 -44.19 21.76
CA SER A 384 26.34 -44.52 23.19
C SER A 384 26.78 -43.28 23.95
N GLU A 385 25.90 -42.63 24.71
CA GLU A 385 26.21 -41.34 25.35
C GLU A 385 27.53 -41.36 26.13
N ASN A 386 28.58 -40.79 25.52
CA ASN A 386 29.90 -40.64 26.11
C ASN A 386 30.65 -39.42 25.51
N GLY A 387 29.98 -38.27 25.44
CA GLY A 387 30.57 -37.04 24.89
C GLY A 387 30.73 -37.12 23.37
N ASP A 388 29.70 -37.66 22.71
CA ASP A 388 29.63 -37.77 21.26
C ASP A 388 28.91 -36.54 20.68
N GLU A 389 29.31 -36.15 19.47
CA GLU A 389 28.80 -35.00 18.72
C GLU A 389 27.56 -35.44 17.93
N TYR A 390 26.45 -34.72 18.08
CA TYR A 390 25.19 -34.91 17.36
C TYR A 390 25.04 -33.83 16.32
N SER A 391 24.48 -34.18 15.16
CA SER A 391 24.14 -33.23 14.12
C SER A 391 22.76 -33.50 13.52
N LEU A 392 21.98 -32.43 13.37
CA LEU A 392 20.70 -32.40 12.66
C LEU A 392 20.93 -31.67 11.34
N THR A 393 20.76 -32.37 10.23
CA THR A 393 20.96 -31.83 8.88
C THR A 393 19.63 -31.71 8.15
N PHE A 394 19.32 -30.50 7.68
CA PHE A 394 18.17 -30.17 6.86
C PHE A 394 18.61 -30.09 5.41
N ASN A 395 17.95 -30.81 4.51
CA ASN A 395 18.19 -30.84 3.08
C ASN A 395 16.95 -30.31 2.35
N LEU A 396 17.13 -29.29 1.50
CA LEU A 396 16.07 -28.71 0.70
C LEU A 396 16.14 -29.20 -0.74
N ASN A 397 14.98 -29.41 -1.37
CA ASN A 397 14.88 -29.76 -2.80
C ASN A 397 15.25 -28.58 -3.72
N VAL A 398 15.07 -27.34 -3.23
CA VAL A 398 15.45 -26.08 -3.87
C VAL A 398 16.18 -25.18 -2.87
N PRO A 399 17.03 -24.23 -3.30
CA PRO A 399 17.69 -23.29 -2.38
C PRO A 399 16.67 -22.52 -1.53
N ALA A 400 17.00 -22.25 -0.26
CA ALA A 400 16.17 -21.41 0.62
C ALA A 400 15.90 -20.04 -0.05
N PRO A 401 14.68 -19.49 0.09
CA PRO A 401 14.28 -18.25 -0.57
C PRO A 401 15.04 -17.04 0.00
N GLU A 402 14.84 -15.88 -0.64
CA GLU A 402 15.32 -14.58 -0.12
C GLU A 402 14.75 -14.37 1.29
N GLY A 403 15.59 -14.02 2.27
CA GLY A 403 15.20 -13.98 3.69
C GLY A 403 15.43 -15.28 4.47
N GLY A 404 15.74 -16.40 3.80
CA GLY A 404 15.98 -17.70 4.43
C GLY A 404 14.71 -18.53 4.64
N LEU A 405 14.83 -19.70 5.27
CA LEU A 405 13.69 -20.57 5.58
C LEU A 405 13.66 -20.93 7.07
N ARG A 406 12.61 -20.54 7.78
CA ARG A 406 12.47 -20.86 9.20
C ARG A 406 11.98 -22.29 9.40
N VAL A 407 12.67 -23.04 10.25
CA VAL A 407 12.36 -24.44 10.58
C VAL A 407 12.23 -24.58 12.08
N VAL A 408 11.06 -25.04 12.54
CA VAL A 408 10.75 -25.27 13.95
C VAL A 408 10.64 -26.76 14.23
N TRP A 409 11.24 -27.23 15.31
CA TRP A 409 11.09 -28.61 15.80
C TRP A 409 10.79 -28.65 17.30
N SER A 410 10.06 -29.69 17.75
CA SER A 410 9.73 -29.92 19.16
C SER A 410 10.26 -31.26 19.65
N GLU A 411 10.54 -31.38 20.96
CA GLU A 411 11.01 -32.63 21.57
C GLU A 411 10.15 -33.13 22.74
N THR A 412 10.10 -34.47 22.90
CA THR A 412 9.25 -35.17 23.90
C THR A 412 9.97 -35.74 25.12
N ASP A 413 11.30 -35.70 25.24
CA ASP A 413 12.02 -36.46 26.29
C ASP A 413 13.12 -35.73 27.08
N SER A 414 13.16 -34.38 27.08
CA SER A 414 14.05 -33.63 27.98
C SER A 414 13.55 -32.23 28.33
N ASP A 415 14.12 -31.64 29.39
CA ASP A 415 13.81 -30.29 29.91
C ASP A 415 14.09 -29.13 28.90
N ASN A 416 14.60 -29.44 27.69
CA ASN A 416 14.77 -28.59 26.51
C ASN A 416 14.90 -29.44 25.21
N ALA A 417 14.73 -28.82 24.03
CA ALA A 417 14.73 -29.48 22.70
C ALA A 417 16.12 -29.79 22.11
N LEU A 418 17.14 -29.87 22.96
CA LEU A 418 18.54 -30.15 22.60
C LEU A 418 19.26 -31.00 23.66
N GLY A 419 18.56 -31.42 24.73
CA GLY A 419 19.13 -32.09 25.90
C GLY A 419 20.01 -31.19 26.82
N ASP A 420 20.61 -31.80 27.84
CA ASP A 420 21.52 -31.14 28.80
C ASP A 420 22.86 -30.78 28.09
N ILE A 421 22.92 -29.59 27.48
CA ILE A 421 24.05 -29.14 26.63
C ILE A 421 25.12 -28.41 27.44
N ASP A 422 26.40 -28.66 27.13
CA ASP A 422 27.56 -27.98 27.75
C ASP A 422 28.00 -26.71 26.98
N PHE A 423 27.52 -26.50 25.74
CA PHE A 423 27.90 -25.40 24.84
C PHE A 423 26.78 -25.04 23.85
N PRO A 424 26.68 -23.79 23.37
CA PRO A 424 25.71 -23.43 22.32
C PRO A 424 25.99 -24.24 21.05
N PRO A 425 24.94 -24.74 20.35
CA PRO A 425 25.10 -25.50 19.11
C PRO A 425 25.88 -24.73 18.04
N GLU A 426 26.67 -25.44 17.25
CA GLU A 426 27.29 -24.89 16.04
C GLU A 426 26.32 -25.01 14.86
N LEU A 427 26.04 -23.87 14.21
CA LEU A 427 25.20 -23.80 13.01
C LEU A 427 26.08 -23.74 11.75
N THR A 428 25.68 -24.44 10.69
CA THR A 428 26.30 -24.37 9.35
C THR A 428 25.21 -24.12 8.30
N ASN A 429 25.35 -23.03 7.54
CA ASN A 429 24.32 -22.52 6.60
C ASN A 429 22.94 -22.34 7.26
N ALA A 430 22.96 -22.01 8.55
CA ALA A 430 21.80 -21.66 9.34
C ALA A 430 22.18 -20.59 10.37
N SER A 431 21.18 -19.87 10.82
CA SER A 431 21.23 -18.74 11.75
C SER A 431 20.04 -18.80 12.72
N ASN A 432 20.00 -17.87 13.69
CA ASN A 432 18.86 -17.64 14.60
C ASN A 432 18.37 -18.90 15.32
N LEU A 433 19.28 -19.56 16.07
CA LEU A 433 18.85 -20.63 16.96
C LEU A 433 18.04 -20.04 18.13
N GLU A 434 16.75 -20.35 18.15
CA GLU A 434 15.79 -19.88 19.14
C GLU A 434 15.28 -21.03 20.01
N SER A 435 15.08 -20.75 21.29
CA SER A 435 14.27 -21.61 22.16
C SER A 435 12.85 -21.05 22.21
N LEU A 436 11.85 -21.88 21.90
CA LEU A 436 10.45 -21.47 21.86
C LEU A 436 9.67 -22.09 23.03
N ASP A 437 8.59 -21.42 23.43
CA ASP A 437 7.66 -21.94 24.43
C ASP A 437 6.96 -23.22 23.92
N PRO A 438 6.89 -24.29 24.74
CA PRO A 438 6.24 -25.55 24.35
C PRO A 438 4.72 -25.36 24.18
N VAL A 439 4.14 -26.06 23.19
CA VAL A 439 2.70 -25.99 22.89
C VAL A 439 2.05 -27.34 23.19
N GLY A 440 1.06 -27.35 24.08
CA GLY A 440 0.32 -28.58 24.41
C GLY A 440 1.08 -29.49 25.40
N ASP A 441 1.37 -30.73 24.99
CA ASP A 441 2.04 -31.75 25.81
C ASP A 441 3.57 -31.84 25.55
N GLU A 442 4.12 -30.95 24.70
CA GLU A 442 5.55 -30.86 24.37
C GLU A 442 6.42 -30.49 25.57
N LEU A 443 7.67 -30.99 25.62
CA LEU A 443 8.62 -30.67 26.70
C LEU A 443 9.59 -29.52 26.33
N GLY A 444 9.81 -29.27 25.03
CA GLY A 444 10.59 -28.13 24.53
C GLY A 444 10.43 -27.93 23.03
N ARG A 445 10.66 -26.70 22.54
CA ARG A 445 10.67 -26.34 21.12
C ARG A 445 11.89 -25.50 20.76
N SER A 446 12.39 -25.67 19.55
CA SER A 446 13.49 -24.85 19.03
C SER A 446 13.27 -24.50 17.56
N ALA A 447 13.88 -23.41 17.12
CA ALA A 447 13.84 -22.98 15.73
C ALA A 447 15.21 -22.57 15.23
N ILE A 448 15.43 -22.69 13.92
CA ILE A 448 16.55 -22.08 13.20
C ILE A 448 16.01 -21.41 11.94
N THR A 449 16.81 -20.52 11.37
CA THR A 449 16.65 -20.03 10.00
C THR A 449 17.70 -20.69 9.12
N ILE A 450 17.30 -21.40 8.07
CA ILE A 450 18.20 -21.86 7.02
C ILE A 450 18.58 -20.65 6.16
N ASP A 451 19.88 -20.39 6.00
CA ASP A 451 20.36 -19.19 5.35
C ASP A 451 19.93 -19.13 3.87
N GLU A 452 19.64 -17.92 3.37
CA GLU A 452 19.27 -17.67 1.97
C GLU A 452 20.21 -18.41 0.98
N GLY A 453 19.62 -19.08 0.00
CA GLY A 453 20.36 -19.78 -1.05
C GLY A 453 21.03 -21.09 -0.60
N ALA A 454 20.93 -21.46 0.68
CA ALA A 454 21.39 -22.76 1.15
C ALA A 454 20.43 -23.87 0.69
N THR A 455 21.00 -24.97 0.19
CA THR A 455 20.25 -26.22 -0.07
C THR A 455 20.39 -27.23 1.06
N THR A 456 21.27 -26.94 2.03
CA THR A 456 21.58 -27.81 3.17
C THR A 456 21.98 -26.96 4.37
N ALA A 457 21.41 -27.22 5.54
CA ALA A 457 21.78 -26.60 6.82
C ALA A 457 22.05 -27.66 7.88
N THR A 458 22.95 -27.40 8.83
CA THR A 458 23.27 -28.35 9.90
C THR A 458 23.36 -27.65 11.26
N VAL A 459 22.75 -28.25 12.28
CA VAL A 459 22.89 -27.89 13.70
C VAL A 459 23.70 -28.98 14.39
N THR A 460 24.79 -28.63 15.06
CA THR A 460 25.69 -29.60 15.71
C THR A 460 25.83 -29.29 17.20
N TRP A 461 25.69 -30.27 18.09
CA TRP A 461 25.84 -30.11 19.54
C TRP A 461 26.52 -31.33 20.19
N THR A 462 26.91 -31.22 21.46
CA THR A 462 27.55 -32.32 22.21
C THR A 462 26.79 -32.54 23.52
N THR A 463 26.43 -33.80 23.83
CA THR A 463 25.68 -34.12 25.06
C THR A 463 26.58 -34.36 26.27
N LEU A 464 26.04 -34.09 27.46
CA LEU A 464 26.66 -34.40 28.75
C LEU A 464 26.37 -35.86 29.18
N PHE A 465 27.32 -36.46 29.91
CA PHE A 465 27.23 -37.86 30.37
C PHE A 465 26.21 -38.05 31.51
N ASP A 466 25.12 -38.78 31.29
CA ASP A 466 24.07 -39.02 32.30
C ASP A 466 24.14 -40.42 32.97
N GLY A 467 24.68 -41.42 32.28
CA GLY A 467 24.94 -42.77 32.81
C GLY A 467 23.91 -43.87 32.48
N GLU A 468 22.94 -43.66 31.59
CA GLU A 468 22.06 -44.72 31.07
C GLU A 468 22.39 -45.13 29.60
N GLU A 469 21.91 -46.30 29.15
CA GLU A 469 22.23 -46.90 27.83
C GLU A 469 20.93 -47.10 27.05
N GLU A 470 20.63 -46.19 26.12
CA GLU A 470 19.43 -46.17 25.26
C GLU A 470 19.69 -46.77 23.85
N GLY A 471 18.63 -47.21 23.18
CA GLY A 471 18.64 -47.99 21.93
C GLY A 471 18.89 -47.18 20.63
N SER A 472 18.91 -47.86 19.47
CA SER A 472 19.28 -47.30 18.14
C SER A 472 18.14 -47.42 17.12
N GLU A 473 17.79 -46.33 16.41
CA GLU A 473 16.83 -46.29 15.28
C GLU A 473 17.19 -45.24 14.19
N THR A 474 16.61 -45.34 12.98
CA THR A 474 16.84 -44.45 11.81
C THR A 474 15.55 -44.26 11.00
N THR A 475 15.20 -43.03 10.59
CA THR A 475 14.07 -42.71 9.68
C THR A 475 14.39 -41.50 8.79
N THR A 476 13.95 -41.52 7.52
CA THR A 476 13.94 -40.40 6.56
C THR A 476 12.53 -39.83 6.48
N ILE A 477 12.36 -38.51 6.58
CA ILE A 477 11.07 -37.80 6.49
C ILE A 477 11.14 -36.84 5.29
N GLU A 478 10.18 -36.93 4.37
CA GLU A 478 9.95 -36.00 3.26
C GLU A 478 8.71 -35.15 3.62
N LEU A 479 8.83 -33.82 3.63
CA LEU A 479 7.74 -32.89 3.97
C LEU A 479 7.23 -32.16 2.71
N GLU A 480 5.96 -32.36 2.37
CA GLU A 480 5.19 -31.47 1.48
C GLU A 480 4.33 -30.54 2.35
N THR A 481 4.10 -29.31 1.91
CA THR A 481 3.26 -28.36 2.64
C THR A 481 1.86 -28.90 2.85
N GLY A 482 1.41 -28.90 4.09
CA GLY A 482 -0.01 -29.04 4.42
C GLY A 482 -0.32 -29.93 5.61
N ASP A 483 0.53 -30.90 5.95
CA ASP A 483 0.22 -31.85 7.01
C ASP A 483 1.36 -31.99 8.03
N GLY A 484 1.09 -31.59 9.28
CA GLY A 484 1.94 -31.92 10.41
C GLY A 484 1.96 -33.43 10.63
N TYR A 485 3.14 -34.05 10.49
CA TYR A 485 3.35 -35.47 10.76
C TYR A 485 4.06 -35.68 12.10
N ILE A 486 3.66 -36.76 12.79
CA ILE A 486 4.16 -37.21 14.11
C ILE A 486 5.19 -38.32 13.91
N VAL A 487 6.28 -38.32 14.68
CA VAL A 487 7.10 -39.51 14.91
C VAL A 487 7.03 -39.93 16.38
N ASP A 488 6.47 -41.11 16.65
CA ASP A 488 6.69 -41.86 17.91
C ASP A 488 7.49 -43.14 17.58
N ALA A 489 8.19 -43.82 18.50
CA ALA A 489 8.25 -43.69 19.96
C ALA A 489 9.70 -43.75 20.52
N GLU A 490 10.72 -43.58 19.68
CA GLU A 490 12.13 -43.77 20.08
C GLU A 490 13.10 -42.74 19.43
N ASN A 491 12.61 -41.65 18.83
CA ASN A 491 13.42 -40.54 18.32
C ASN A 491 12.79 -39.19 18.72
N GLN A 492 13.59 -38.32 19.32
CA GLN A 492 13.18 -37.21 20.20
C GLN A 492 12.41 -36.04 19.56
N VAL A 493 12.07 -36.06 18.26
CA VAL A 493 11.38 -34.94 17.59
C VAL A 493 9.90 -35.25 17.34
N ASP A 494 8.99 -34.53 18.00
CA ASP A 494 7.53 -34.81 18.02
C ASP A 494 6.80 -34.12 16.85
N GLN A 495 7.11 -32.85 16.60
CA GLN A 495 6.48 -32.04 15.55
C GLN A 495 7.51 -31.14 14.87
N ILE A 496 7.45 -31.07 13.54
CA ILE A 496 8.17 -30.06 12.74
C ILE A 496 7.13 -29.22 12.00
N VAL A 497 7.25 -27.90 12.12
CA VAL A 497 6.40 -26.93 11.44
C VAL A 497 7.30 -26.04 10.59
N ILE A 498 6.99 -25.97 9.29
CA ILE A 498 7.52 -24.93 8.40
C ILE A 498 6.52 -23.79 8.50
N GLU A 499 6.92 -22.71 9.19
CA GLU A 499 6.10 -21.51 9.25
C GLU A 499 6.49 -20.66 8.04
N ASP A 500 5.51 -20.41 7.16
CA ASP A 500 5.63 -19.37 6.13
C ASP A 500 5.86 -18.05 6.87
N THR A 501 7.12 -17.64 6.84
CA THR A 501 7.60 -16.42 7.43
C THR A 501 8.30 -15.75 6.26
N ASP A 502 7.71 -14.66 5.79
CA ASP A 502 8.54 -13.53 5.44
C ASP A 502 8.83 -12.82 6.77
N PRO A 503 9.91 -13.18 7.50
CA PRO A 503 10.25 -12.57 8.78
C PRO A 503 10.78 -11.12 8.60
N SER A 504 10.69 -10.53 7.40
CA SER A 504 11.36 -9.27 7.07
C SER A 504 10.46 -8.17 6.52
N GLU A 505 9.15 -8.39 6.42
CA GLU A 505 8.23 -7.35 5.96
C GLU A 505 7.85 -6.41 7.10
N ASP A 506 8.27 -5.16 7.00
CA ASP A 506 7.79 -4.05 7.84
C ASP A 506 6.24 -4.00 7.81
N ARG A 507 5.57 -4.39 8.89
CA ARG A 507 4.10 -4.45 8.97
C ARG A 507 3.50 -3.14 9.46
N LEU A 508 2.31 -2.82 8.95
CA LEU A 508 1.43 -1.82 9.58
C LEU A 508 0.27 -2.54 10.29
N ILE A 509 0.34 -2.60 11.61
CA ILE A 509 -0.69 -3.21 12.47
C ILE A 509 -1.52 -2.10 13.11
N THR A 510 -2.81 -2.04 12.78
CA THR A 510 -3.76 -1.09 13.38
C THR A 510 -4.83 -1.86 14.15
N GLY A 511 -4.91 -1.63 15.46
CA GLY A 511 -5.93 -2.18 16.35
C GLY A 511 -7.32 -1.58 16.11
N THR A 512 -8.23 -1.88 17.02
CA THR A 512 -9.60 -1.38 17.08
C THR A 512 -9.78 -0.48 18.30
N PRO A 513 -10.98 0.07 18.55
CA PRO A 513 -11.26 0.80 19.80
C PRO A 513 -11.47 -0.07 21.06
N GLU A 514 -11.23 -1.38 20.99
CA GLU A 514 -11.34 -2.33 22.12
C GLU A 514 -9.97 -2.63 22.73
N ALA A 515 -9.93 -3.29 23.88
CA ALA A 515 -8.66 -3.69 24.50
C ALA A 515 -8.09 -4.93 23.80
N GLU A 516 -6.88 -4.83 23.27
CA GLU A 516 -6.28 -5.84 22.40
C GLU A 516 -4.85 -6.22 22.81
N ALA A 517 -4.39 -7.37 22.30
CA ALA A 517 -3.00 -7.76 22.32
C ALA A 517 -2.52 -7.85 20.86
N LEU A 518 -1.58 -6.98 20.49
CA LEU A 518 -1.03 -6.88 19.14
C LEU A 518 0.48 -7.11 19.20
N SER A 519 1.01 -7.88 18.27
CA SER A 519 2.44 -8.20 18.18
C SER A 519 2.91 -8.01 16.74
N GLY A 520 4.07 -7.40 16.58
CA GLY A 520 4.88 -7.44 15.38
C GLY A 520 5.60 -8.78 15.21
N ASP A 521 6.42 -8.86 14.17
CA ASP A 521 7.34 -9.96 13.91
C ASP A 521 8.80 -9.49 14.00
N THR A 522 9.69 -9.92 13.11
CA THR A 522 11.13 -9.58 13.17
C THR A 522 11.52 -8.44 12.21
N GLY A 523 10.54 -7.87 11.48
CA GLY A 523 10.69 -6.68 10.64
C GLY A 523 10.57 -5.35 11.41
N ASN A 524 10.70 -4.19 10.74
CA ASN A 524 10.53 -2.89 11.40
C ASN A 524 9.05 -2.46 11.36
N ASP A 525 8.31 -2.79 12.38
CA ASP A 525 6.87 -2.70 12.39
C ASP A 525 6.35 -1.33 12.84
N THR A 526 5.15 -0.99 12.38
CA THR A 526 4.36 0.12 12.91
C THR A 526 3.08 -0.41 13.53
N ILE A 527 2.96 -0.30 14.86
CA ILE A 527 1.81 -0.80 15.62
C ILE A 527 1.03 0.37 16.23
N VAL A 528 -0.29 0.41 16.01
CA VAL A 528 -1.18 1.48 16.50
C VAL A 528 -2.40 0.90 17.22
N GLY A 529 -2.47 1.05 18.55
CA GLY A 529 -3.54 0.48 19.40
C GLY A 529 -4.90 1.20 19.34
N LEU A 530 -4.95 2.47 18.93
CA LEU A 530 -6.16 3.32 18.88
C LEU A 530 -6.79 3.68 20.24
N ASN A 531 -7.91 3.06 20.64
CA ASN A 531 -8.44 3.27 21.99
C ASN A 531 -8.53 1.90 22.64
N GLY A 532 -8.33 1.79 23.93
CA GLY A 532 -8.36 0.47 24.54
C GLY A 532 -7.63 0.49 25.86
N ALA A 533 -7.13 -0.67 26.26
CA ALA A 533 -6.12 -0.80 27.29
C ALA A 533 -5.26 -1.94 26.77
N ASP A 534 -4.35 -1.56 25.87
CA ASP A 534 -3.77 -2.48 24.90
C ASP A 534 -2.44 -3.02 25.38
N THR A 535 -2.04 -4.16 24.84
CA THR A 535 -0.71 -4.74 25.00
C THR A 535 -0.10 -4.83 23.61
N LEU A 536 0.90 -4.02 23.35
CA LEU A 536 1.53 -3.84 22.04
C LEU A 536 3.00 -4.26 22.14
N ALA A 537 3.43 -5.17 21.28
CA ALA A 537 4.78 -5.74 21.28
C ALA A 537 5.41 -5.64 19.89
N GLY A 538 6.62 -5.08 19.78
CA GLY A 538 7.38 -4.96 18.54
C GLY A 538 8.00 -6.30 18.13
N SER A 539 8.80 -6.86 19.03
CA SER A 539 9.53 -8.13 18.93
C SER A 539 10.97 -7.95 18.48
N ALA A 540 11.34 -8.15 17.22
CA ALA A 540 12.70 -7.80 16.79
C ALA A 540 12.62 -6.81 15.64
N GLY A 541 13.55 -5.86 15.55
CA GLY A 541 13.55 -4.82 14.53
C GLY A 541 13.46 -3.42 15.12
N ASP A 542 13.60 -2.38 14.30
CA ASP A 542 13.47 -0.99 14.77
C ASP A 542 11.99 -0.55 14.70
N ASP A 543 11.21 -0.82 15.76
CA ASP A 543 9.74 -0.70 15.74
C ASP A 543 9.20 0.69 16.09
N SER A 544 7.98 0.99 15.63
CA SER A 544 7.22 2.20 15.95
C SER A 544 5.86 1.85 16.56
N ILE A 545 5.75 1.94 17.89
CA ILE A 545 4.56 1.53 18.65
C ILE A 545 3.82 2.74 19.24
N ILE A 546 2.51 2.83 19.01
CA ILE A 546 1.65 3.93 19.47
C ILE A 546 0.39 3.41 20.20
N GLY A 547 0.33 3.58 21.52
CA GLY A 547 -0.81 3.19 22.38
C GLY A 547 -2.09 4.02 22.16
N SER A 548 -1.92 5.33 22.00
CA SER A 548 -2.98 6.31 21.68
C SER A 548 -3.90 6.72 22.83
N ARG A 549 -4.89 5.91 23.23
CA ARG A 549 -5.84 6.25 24.31
C ARG A 549 -6.13 4.99 25.10
N GLY A 550 -5.69 4.93 26.33
CA GLY A 550 -5.80 3.70 27.08
C GLY A 550 -4.80 3.68 28.21
N SER A 551 -4.91 2.69 29.09
CA SER A 551 -3.76 2.42 29.97
C SER A 551 -3.02 1.25 29.37
N ASP A 552 -2.08 1.58 28.50
CA ASP A 552 -1.49 0.64 27.56
C ASP A 552 -0.17 0.08 28.10
N PHE A 553 0.23 -1.07 27.56
CA PHE A 553 1.52 -1.70 27.78
C PHE A 553 2.22 -1.80 26.43
N LEU A 554 3.36 -1.14 26.30
CA LEU A 554 4.16 -1.10 25.08
C LEU A 554 5.50 -1.75 25.36
N PHE A 555 5.89 -2.71 24.52
CA PHE A 555 7.13 -3.46 24.56
C PHE A 555 7.84 -3.31 23.21
N GLY A 556 9.03 -2.71 23.18
CA GLY A 556 9.87 -2.68 21.99
C GLY A 556 10.46 -4.05 21.70
N GLN A 557 11.18 -4.58 22.70
CA GLN A 557 11.99 -5.81 22.68
C GLN A 557 13.35 -5.56 22.00
N ASP A 558 13.73 -6.30 20.96
CA ASP A 558 15.08 -6.19 20.37
C ASP A 558 15.09 -5.16 19.24
N GLY A 559 15.97 -4.16 19.29
CA GLY A 559 16.14 -3.16 18.22
C GLY A 559 16.04 -1.72 18.73
N ASN A 560 16.12 -0.73 17.84
CA ASN A 560 16.06 0.68 18.23
C ASN A 560 14.62 1.21 18.09
N ASP A 561 13.85 1.08 19.16
CA ASP A 561 12.41 1.25 19.09
C ASP A 561 11.94 2.68 19.39
N THR A 562 10.76 3.02 18.89
CA THR A 562 10.05 4.26 19.21
C THR A 562 8.68 3.95 19.82
N LEU A 563 8.55 4.15 21.13
CA LEU A 563 7.32 3.88 21.88
C LEU A 563 6.61 5.18 22.31
N GLN A 564 5.31 5.27 22.05
CA GLN A 564 4.47 6.43 22.40
C GLN A 564 3.16 6.04 23.09
N GLY A 565 3.05 6.28 24.41
CA GLY A 565 1.84 6.00 25.21
C GLY A 565 0.66 6.90 24.86
N ARG A 566 0.91 8.22 24.79
CA ARG A 566 -0.02 9.31 24.41
C ARG A 566 -0.97 9.77 25.51
N GLN A 567 -2.09 9.10 25.79
CA GLN A 567 -3.12 9.56 26.74
C GLN A 567 -3.45 8.47 27.72
N ASP A 568 -3.66 8.86 28.98
CA ASP A 568 -3.89 8.00 30.15
C ASP A 568 -2.58 7.34 30.64
N ASN A 569 -2.64 6.44 31.63
CA ASN A 569 -1.41 5.99 32.32
C ASN A 569 -0.84 4.73 31.67
N ASP A 570 0.34 4.87 31.07
CA ASP A 570 0.94 3.83 30.24
C ASP A 570 2.15 3.18 30.91
N ARG A 571 2.53 2.00 30.39
CA ARG A 571 3.78 1.33 30.73
C ARG A 571 4.57 1.08 29.46
N LEU A 572 5.76 1.64 29.37
CA LEU A 572 6.65 1.51 28.23
C LEU A 572 7.92 0.78 28.69
N LEU A 573 8.28 -0.28 27.97
CA LEU A 573 9.54 -1.01 28.07
C LEU A 573 10.20 -0.99 26.70
N GLY A 574 11.38 -0.39 26.58
CA GLY A 574 12.16 -0.36 25.33
C GLY A 574 12.66 -1.75 25.02
N GLY A 575 13.61 -2.26 25.79
CA GLY A 575 14.17 -3.59 25.62
C GLY A 575 15.66 -3.49 25.34
N ASP A 576 16.17 -4.27 24.39
CA ASP A 576 17.58 -4.23 24.01
C ASP A 576 17.75 -3.28 22.81
N GLY A 577 18.50 -2.19 22.95
CA GLY A 577 18.78 -1.31 21.81
C GLY A 577 19.00 0.15 22.18
N HIS A 578 18.69 1.08 21.27
CA HIS A 578 18.78 2.52 21.57
C HIS A 578 17.40 3.16 21.36
N ASP A 579 16.60 3.15 22.43
CA ASP A 579 15.18 3.37 22.31
C ASP A 579 14.76 4.81 22.57
N VAL A 580 13.61 5.20 22.01
CA VAL A 580 12.97 6.49 22.22
C VAL A 580 11.57 6.29 22.81
N LEU A 581 11.44 6.53 24.13
CA LEU A 581 10.21 6.30 24.87
C LEU A 581 9.55 7.63 25.28
N ASN A 582 8.25 7.76 25.00
CA ASN A 582 7.44 8.91 25.38
C ASN A 582 6.12 8.49 26.03
N GLY A 583 5.98 8.71 27.35
CA GLY A 583 4.76 8.40 28.11
C GLY A 583 3.56 9.22 27.64
N GLY A 584 3.68 10.55 27.63
CA GLY A 584 2.68 11.43 27.07
C GLY A 584 1.85 12.13 28.15
N GLN A 585 0.54 11.95 28.18
CA GLN A 585 -0.34 12.50 29.22
C GLN A 585 -0.75 11.38 30.15
N GLY A 586 -0.25 11.35 31.37
CA GLY A 586 -0.53 10.21 32.22
C GLY A 586 0.36 10.23 33.45
N ARG A 587 0.25 9.20 34.27
CA ARG A 587 1.29 8.87 35.24
C ARG A 587 1.95 7.61 34.75
N ASP A 588 2.96 7.81 33.92
CA ASP A 588 3.52 6.76 33.10
C ASP A 588 4.64 6.05 33.83
N ARG A 589 4.91 4.82 33.41
CA ARG A 589 6.04 4.02 33.88
C ARG A 589 6.91 3.70 32.69
N ILE A 590 8.16 4.14 32.75
CA ILE A 590 9.06 4.09 31.61
C ILE A 590 10.33 3.36 32.06
N ASN A 591 10.69 2.31 31.33
CA ASN A 591 11.96 1.61 31.43
C ASN A 591 12.57 1.56 30.02
N GLY A 592 13.78 2.08 29.86
CA GLY A 592 14.50 2.04 28.59
C GLY A 592 14.89 0.60 28.30
N GLY A 593 15.90 0.11 29.00
CA GLY A 593 16.30 -1.29 28.95
C GLY A 593 17.81 -1.34 28.88
N ALA A 594 18.37 -2.16 27.97
CA ALA A 594 19.78 -2.12 27.63
C ALA A 594 20.05 -1.07 26.54
N GLY A 595 21.28 -0.54 26.51
CA GLY A 595 21.73 0.47 25.54
C GLY A 595 21.43 1.95 25.88
N ASP A 596 21.64 2.85 24.91
CA ASP A 596 21.61 4.32 25.07
C ASP A 596 20.19 4.87 24.83
N ASP A 597 19.34 4.93 25.87
CA ASP A 597 17.93 5.30 25.69
C ASP A 597 17.61 6.78 25.86
N THR A 598 16.52 7.22 25.24
CA THR A 598 15.94 8.55 25.40
C THR A 598 14.53 8.48 25.98
N LEU A 599 14.39 8.86 27.25
CA LEU A 599 13.14 8.74 28.01
C LEU A 599 12.48 10.10 28.21
N THR A 600 11.17 10.18 27.96
CA THR A 600 10.35 11.40 28.16
C THR A 600 9.06 11.02 28.89
N GLY A 601 8.85 11.56 30.10
CA GLY A 601 7.65 11.28 30.90
C GLY A 601 6.42 11.97 30.31
N GLY A 602 6.58 13.25 29.96
CA GLY A 602 5.53 14.08 29.42
C GLY A 602 4.83 14.90 30.51
N ALA A 603 3.52 14.77 30.60
CA ALA A 603 2.68 15.56 31.49
C ALA A 603 2.18 14.73 32.66
N SER A 604 2.31 15.30 33.85
CA SER A 604 1.94 14.79 35.18
C SER A 604 3.14 14.25 35.95
N ILE A 605 3.06 13.05 36.52
CA ILE A 605 4.04 12.55 37.49
C ILE A 605 4.41 11.16 37.08
N ASP A 606 5.62 11.01 36.57
CA ASP A 606 6.05 9.80 35.92
C ASP A 606 7.09 9.05 36.76
N ILE A 607 7.25 7.77 36.45
CA ILE A 607 8.19 6.88 37.14
C ILE A 607 9.12 6.28 36.10
N PHE A 608 10.39 6.65 36.17
CA PHE A 608 11.48 6.05 35.40
C PHE A 608 12.06 4.89 36.21
N ILE A 609 12.13 3.71 35.62
CA ILE A 609 12.51 2.46 36.31
C ILE A 609 13.82 1.96 35.72
N PHE A 610 14.75 1.61 36.61
CA PHE A 610 15.99 0.91 36.28
C PHE A 610 16.12 -0.28 37.25
N ASN A 611 15.74 -1.48 36.79
CA ASN A 611 15.75 -2.72 37.57
C ASN A 611 16.38 -3.89 36.79
N SER A 612 16.91 -4.86 37.54
CA SER A 612 17.92 -5.86 37.18
C SER A 612 17.38 -7.30 37.06
N ASN A 613 16.13 -7.45 36.64
CA ASN A 613 15.58 -8.80 36.50
C ASN A 613 16.20 -9.54 35.29
N GLU A 614 16.75 -8.77 34.36
CA GLU A 614 17.57 -9.20 33.21
C GLU A 614 19.04 -9.31 33.66
N GLU A 615 19.76 -10.30 33.13
CA GLU A 615 21.13 -10.62 33.53
C GLU A 615 22.05 -9.41 33.32
N PHE A 616 22.68 -8.93 34.39
CA PHE A 616 23.62 -7.80 34.36
C PHE A 616 24.90 -8.20 33.59
N ASP A 617 24.89 -8.09 32.26
CA ASP A 617 26.12 -8.17 31.46
C ASP A 617 26.74 -6.78 31.31
N SER A 618 27.95 -6.64 31.87
CA SER A 618 28.66 -5.36 32.03
C SER A 618 29.05 -4.64 30.72
N ASP A 619 28.75 -5.22 29.56
CA ASP A 619 29.13 -4.70 28.25
C ASP A 619 28.00 -3.97 27.49
N ASP A 620 26.76 -3.91 28.02
CA ASP A 620 25.57 -3.45 27.24
C ASP A 620 24.72 -2.32 27.87
N PHE A 621 25.23 -1.61 28.89
CA PHE A 621 24.40 -0.69 29.70
C PHE A 621 24.11 0.69 29.13
N GLY A 622 24.67 1.04 27.97
CA GLY A 622 24.58 2.39 27.38
C GLY A 622 24.54 3.58 28.36
N VAL A 623 23.91 4.68 27.96
CA VAL A 623 23.71 5.91 28.72
C VAL A 623 22.31 6.47 28.44
N ASP A 624 21.42 6.30 29.42
CA ASP A 624 20.05 6.82 29.30
C ASP A 624 19.95 8.31 29.59
N THR A 625 19.11 8.98 28.81
CA THR A 625 18.81 10.41 28.93
C THR A 625 17.33 10.64 29.21
N ILE A 626 17.00 11.17 30.40
CA ILE A 626 15.65 11.66 30.71
C ILE A 626 15.53 13.13 30.29
N ASN A 627 14.69 13.43 29.30
CA ASN A 627 14.62 14.75 28.67
C ASN A 627 13.88 15.82 29.46
N ASP A 628 12.91 15.43 30.29
CA ASP A 628 11.95 16.36 30.90
C ASP A 628 11.75 16.16 32.40
N PHE A 629 12.67 15.47 33.06
CA PHE A 629 12.61 15.17 34.49
C PHE A 629 12.29 16.42 35.33
N GLN A 630 11.18 16.38 36.08
CA GLN A 630 10.72 17.45 36.94
C GLN A 630 10.97 17.11 38.42
N PRO A 631 12.14 17.45 38.96
CA PRO A 631 12.42 17.25 40.38
C PRO A 631 11.58 18.20 41.25
N ASP A 632 11.07 17.71 42.38
CA ASP A 632 10.33 18.52 43.35
C ASP A 632 11.21 19.65 43.89
N LEU A 633 10.85 20.91 43.59
CA LEU A 633 11.50 22.09 44.18
C LEU A 633 10.54 22.99 44.96
N ARG A 634 9.25 22.61 45.11
CA ARG A 634 8.21 23.24 45.95
C ARG A 634 6.85 22.61 45.68
N PRO A 635 6.03 22.31 46.71
CA PRO A 635 4.64 21.93 46.51
C PRO A 635 3.87 23.11 45.89
N ASP A 636 3.23 22.89 44.75
CA ASP A 636 2.19 23.78 44.26
C ASP A 636 0.88 23.60 45.07
N GLU A 637 -0.12 24.44 44.80
CA GLU A 637 -1.38 24.47 45.55
C GLU A 637 -2.24 23.21 45.33
N ASP A 638 -1.87 22.33 44.40
CA ASP A 638 -2.60 21.13 44.01
C ASP A 638 -1.95 19.82 44.48
N GLY A 639 -0.74 19.87 45.07
CA GLY A 639 -0.12 18.71 45.74
C GLY A 639 0.42 17.64 44.79
N ASN A 640 0.78 18.02 43.57
CA ASN A 640 1.45 17.12 42.62
C ASN A 640 2.92 16.97 43.01
N GLN A 641 3.31 15.71 43.24
CA GLN A 641 4.67 15.27 43.62
C GLN A 641 5.49 15.15 42.33
N GLY A 642 6.73 15.63 42.23
CA GLY A 642 7.53 15.56 40.99
C GLY A 642 7.82 14.12 40.51
N ASP A 643 8.45 14.01 39.33
CA ASP A 643 8.84 12.73 38.72
C ASP A 643 9.76 11.92 39.64
N ARG A 644 9.77 10.60 39.42
CA ARG A 644 10.48 9.65 40.28
C ARG A 644 11.40 8.75 39.50
N ILE A 645 12.52 8.41 40.12
CA ILE A 645 13.44 7.37 39.65
C ILE A 645 13.37 6.19 40.63
N LEU A 646 13.08 5.01 40.09
CA LEU A 646 13.06 3.75 40.82
C LEU A 646 14.30 2.94 40.42
N LEU A 647 15.21 2.71 41.38
CA LEU A 647 16.38 1.86 41.21
C LEU A 647 16.23 0.62 42.09
N ASP A 648 16.69 -0.54 41.63
CA ASP A 648 16.83 -1.72 42.47
C ASP A 648 18.24 -1.92 43.06
N ARG A 649 18.39 -2.94 43.92
CA ARG A 649 19.60 -3.16 44.70
C ARG A 649 20.79 -3.68 43.87
N SER A 650 20.57 -4.47 42.83
CA SER A 650 21.64 -5.00 41.98
C SER A 650 22.26 -3.88 41.17
N THR A 651 21.40 -3.05 40.57
CA THR A 651 21.77 -1.81 39.88
C THR A 651 22.57 -0.88 40.79
N PHE A 652 22.22 -0.81 42.08
CA PHE A 652 22.94 -0.03 43.08
C PHE A 652 24.31 -0.63 43.48
N THR A 653 24.50 -1.94 43.37
CA THR A 653 25.75 -2.63 43.77
C THR A 653 26.79 -2.62 42.63
N GLU A 654 26.32 -2.68 41.39
CA GLU A 654 27.13 -2.53 40.17
C GLU A 654 27.68 -1.12 40.00
N LEU A 655 27.01 -0.14 40.62
CA LEU A 655 27.43 1.26 40.68
C LEU A 655 28.85 1.47 41.23
N GLU A 656 29.40 0.47 41.93
CA GLU A 656 30.73 0.51 42.53
C GLU A 656 31.87 -0.04 41.66
N SER A 657 31.59 -0.77 40.57
CA SER A 657 32.61 -1.64 39.96
C SER A 657 33.28 -1.09 38.69
N SER A 658 32.65 -0.17 37.96
CA SER A 658 33.22 0.43 36.75
C SER A 658 32.91 1.93 36.68
N ALA A 659 33.94 2.72 36.43
CA ALA A 659 33.78 4.14 36.12
C ALA A 659 33.16 4.28 34.71
N GLY A 660 31.83 4.34 34.59
CA GLY A 660 31.17 4.45 33.29
C GLY A 660 29.69 4.81 33.30
N ILE A 661 28.92 4.30 34.25
CA ILE A 661 27.50 4.61 34.50
C ILE A 661 27.22 6.11 34.54
N GLY A 662 26.62 6.58 33.46
CA GLY A 662 26.48 7.96 33.07
C GLY A 662 25.29 8.68 33.69
N PHE A 663 25.02 8.58 34.99
CA PHE A 663 24.15 9.58 35.63
C PHE A 663 24.94 10.87 35.90
N SER A 664 25.00 11.74 34.89
CA SER A 664 25.51 13.11 35.05
C SER A 664 24.49 14.00 35.78
N VAL A 665 24.29 13.77 37.07
CA VAL A 665 23.71 14.78 37.97
C VAL A 665 24.88 15.47 38.69
N ASN A 666 25.48 16.44 37.99
CA ASN A 666 26.57 17.34 38.45
C ASN A 666 27.03 17.17 39.92
N SER A 667 28.16 16.53 40.22
CA SER A 667 28.84 16.58 41.55
C SER A 667 27.99 16.43 42.83
N ASP A 668 26.74 16.00 42.72
CA ASP A 668 25.70 16.16 43.75
C ASP A 668 25.42 14.82 44.47
N PHE A 669 26.12 13.73 44.12
CA PHE A 669 26.01 12.42 44.76
C PHE A 669 27.37 11.86 45.21
N ALA A 670 27.42 11.21 46.38
CA ALA A 670 28.61 10.50 46.88
C ALA A 670 28.27 9.26 47.72
N ILE A 671 29.15 8.27 47.73
CA ILE A 671 29.10 7.08 48.59
C ILE A 671 30.20 7.20 49.65
N VAL A 672 29.88 6.85 50.89
CA VAL A 672 30.82 6.85 52.03
C VAL A 672 30.74 5.53 52.79
N THR A 673 31.88 5.12 53.36
CA THR A 673 32.02 3.81 54.02
C THR A 673 31.48 3.77 55.46
N ASP A 674 31.28 4.94 56.09
CA ASP A 674 30.88 5.10 57.50
C ASP A 674 29.98 6.35 57.61
N ASP A 675 29.04 6.35 58.57
CA ASP A 675 28.14 7.48 58.82
C ASP A 675 28.90 8.78 59.18
N ASP A 676 30.08 8.67 59.81
CA ASP A 676 30.90 9.82 60.17
C ASP A 676 31.47 10.57 58.94
N ASP A 677 31.60 9.88 57.80
CA ASP A 677 32.14 10.46 56.57
C ASP A 677 31.09 11.26 55.78
N VAL A 678 29.80 11.08 56.09
CA VAL A 678 28.68 11.83 55.50
C VAL A 678 28.88 13.34 55.66
N ASP A 679 29.21 13.77 56.88
CA ASP A 679 29.39 15.19 57.24
C ASP A 679 30.60 15.85 56.55
N SER A 680 31.46 15.05 55.90
CA SER A 680 32.63 15.53 55.16
C SER A 680 32.43 15.60 53.65
N SER A 681 31.30 15.08 53.17
CA SER A 681 30.98 15.05 51.74
C SER A 681 30.54 16.43 51.23
N SER A 682 31.02 16.81 50.05
CA SER A 682 30.53 17.99 49.33
C SER A 682 29.32 17.71 48.44
N ALA A 683 28.87 16.45 48.36
CA ALA A 683 27.72 16.06 47.57
C ALA A 683 26.40 16.54 48.21
N PHE A 684 25.38 16.71 47.38
CA PHE A 684 24.03 17.07 47.81
C PHE A 684 23.30 15.88 48.45
N ILE A 685 23.55 14.67 47.96
CA ILE A 685 23.03 13.38 48.43
C ILE A 685 24.21 12.46 48.74
N VAL A 686 24.18 11.79 49.90
CA VAL A 686 25.23 10.89 50.35
C VAL A 686 24.64 9.58 50.84
N TYR A 687 25.14 8.45 50.34
CA TYR A 687 24.79 7.12 50.83
C TYR A 687 25.90 6.58 51.76
N SER A 688 25.52 6.08 52.95
CA SER A 688 26.44 5.40 53.87
C SER A 688 26.28 3.89 53.78
N GLU A 689 27.38 3.19 53.48
CA GLU A 689 27.41 1.72 53.46
C GLU A 689 27.25 1.10 54.86
N GLU A 690 27.67 1.80 55.92
CA GLU A 690 27.61 1.25 57.29
C GLU A 690 26.17 1.17 57.81
N SER A 691 25.39 2.23 57.61
CA SER A 691 24.01 2.30 58.08
C SER A 691 22.97 1.91 57.04
N GLY A 692 23.37 1.87 55.76
CA GLY A 692 22.43 1.86 54.64
C GLY A 692 21.57 3.12 54.59
N GLY A 693 22.03 4.23 55.18
CA GLY A 693 21.31 5.49 55.25
C GLY A 693 21.56 6.39 54.04
N ILE A 694 20.52 7.11 53.60
CA ILE A 694 20.63 8.22 52.64
C ILE A 694 20.54 9.53 53.40
N PHE A 695 21.52 10.39 53.18
CA PHE A 695 21.68 11.69 53.81
C PHE A 695 21.64 12.77 52.75
N TYR A 696 21.02 13.91 53.06
CA TYR A 696 21.01 15.06 52.14
C TYR A 696 21.50 16.33 52.83
N ASN A 697 22.21 17.14 52.05
CA ASN A 697 22.82 18.38 52.49
C ASN A 697 21.74 19.49 52.57
N VAL A 698 21.28 19.79 53.78
CA VAL A 698 20.09 20.62 54.02
C VAL A 698 20.33 22.10 53.69
N ASP A 699 21.58 22.54 53.73
CA ASP A 699 21.96 23.94 53.55
C ASP A 699 22.73 24.22 52.24
N GLY A 700 23.06 23.18 51.46
CA GLY A 700 23.83 23.29 50.22
C GLY A 700 25.28 23.75 50.44
N GLU A 701 25.76 23.82 51.69
CA GLU A 701 27.07 24.35 52.07
C GLU A 701 27.85 23.35 52.96
N SER A 702 27.44 22.07 53.00
CA SER A 702 28.16 20.93 53.62
C SER A 702 28.27 20.97 55.14
N THR A 703 27.42 21.76 55.83
CA THR A 703 27.55 21.90 57.29
C THR A 703 26.40 21.32 58.11
N GLN A 704 25.31 20.90 57.45
CA GLN A 704 24.21 20.18 58.10
C GLN A 704 23.63 19.13 57.15
N PHE A 705 23.82 17.85 57.47
CA PHE A 705 23.11 16.74 56.86
C PHE A 705 21.88 16.38 57.72
N ALA A 706 20.74 16.16 57.08
CA ALA A 706 19.58 15.57 57.72
C ALA A 706 19.37 14.16 57.19
N ILE A 707 18.99 13.28 58.11
CA ILE A 707 18.39 12.00 57.76
C ILE A 707 16.99 12.30 57.20
N LEU A 708 16.61 11.67 56.09
CA LEU A 708 15.21 11.62 55.66
C LEU A 708 14.38 10.92 56.76
N ASP A 709 13.86 11.70 57.71
CA ASP A 709 13.15 11.17 58.87
C ASP A 709 11.81 10.57 58.43
N GLY A 710 11.72 9.24 58.51
CA GLY A 710 10.62 8.44 57.94
C GLY A 710 11.02 7.55 56.76
N ALA A 711 12.27 7.59 56.30
CA ALA A 711 12.81 6.57 55.41
C ALA A 711 12.93 5.24 56.19
N PRO A 712 12.39 4.13 55.67
CA PRO A 712 12.62 2.82 56.28
C PRO A 712 14.12 2.51 56.26
N THR A 713 14.62 1.78 57.26
CA THR A 713 15.86 1.00 57.13
C THR A 713 15.79 0.29 55.78
N ILE A 714 16.75 0.52 54.88
CA ILE A 714 16.75 -0.12 53.57
C ILE A 714 16.87 -1.63 53.80
N THR A 715 15.78 -2.35 53.59
CA THR A 715 15.76 -3.82 53.49
C THR A 715 15.68 -4.20 52.01
N GLU A 716 15.89 -5.48 51.69
CA GLU A 716 15.95 -6.04 50.32
C GLU A 716 14.85 -5.55 49.35
N ASP A 717 13.73 -5.03 49.85
CA ASP A 717 12.53 -4.79 49.06
C ASP A 717 12.16 -3.33 48.79
N ASN A 718 12.91 -2.30 49.24
CA ASN A 718 12.46 -0.90 49.02
C ASN A 718 13.59 0.14 48.99
N PHE A 719 14.07 0.44 47.79
CA PHE A 719 14.75 1.70 47.48
C PHE A 719 13.84 2.56 46.61
N GLN A 720 13.62 3.82 47.00
CA GLN A 720 12.89 4.84 46.22
C GLN A 720 13.67 6.14 46.40
N ILE A 721 14.22 6.70 45.32
CA ILE A 721 14.70 8.09 45.36
C ILE A 721 13.44 8.96 45.21
N ARG A 722 13.11 9.68 46.28
CA ARG A 722 11.96 10.59 46.35
C ARG A 722 12.40 12.04 46.26
#